data_AF-A0A511KQC2-F1
#
_entry.id   AF-A0A511KQC2-F1
#
_cell.length_a   1.000
_cell.length_b   1.000
_cell.length_c   1.000
_cell.angle_alpha   90.00
_cell.angle_beta   90.00
_cell.angle_gamma   90.00
#
_symmetry.space_group_name_H-M   'P 1'
#
loop_
_entity.id
_entity.type
_entity.pdbx_description
1 polymer ?
#
loop_
_entity_poly.entity_id
_entity_poly.type
_entity_poly.pdbx_seq_one_letter_code
_entity_poly.pdbx_strand_id
1 'polypeptide(L)'
;MPHVAPSDGTASLIGVGIAVLANAMVSLALNVQRSGPRTDKGFLKSKLWLLGFFVMVAGEVGNFIAYGFAPPSVVAPLGVVALIANVFLAPVIVREPFRKKDLIGVGIAIVGGATVVYASRQRDVKLTPSEFVAAISRPLFIIYAVSCAVSMSILAYFSRTKTGDRFVIVDLSLCAIAGAFTVLSAKALSSFLNLIFLDSFKYSITYAVILTLALSAFLQLNYLQKSLQRFESRVVIPAQFTTFSLSTIVGSAILYRDFEGVGLPSLVNFVLGCLICAGGVYLLTRDSPDGPTTSMSPDSSADSLATDSAPASQRTPSFSSVSSQPLPRSTQALAIPDVRAGSSRRRRKLYFQPILRVILGDLLNLAAVLPLLSPSYNPVSLPISTFPMTEPHPRELTEGDYIGALDSLTHGPDEEPKELDIHTPAEHGESRVKHKWLQHFIPGIEKMASEYHVGNFVLTRGDSPVKIWESMPIYVRVGMQLLYHGREQERVLGYSKVDALLEEQSIKQGRAFDSPTNALAHIQSFIKTYSINLSELLEPDPAKYDTFNKFFYRALKAGARPIYEPENPKVVSSAADCRLMVFESVDKAKEIWIKGRNFTLASLLDDPEVAAQFENGPLAVLRLAPGDYHRYHSPVKGKVGASKSIDGTYFTVNPVCVNEDIDVFTRNKRDVTLIHAEAGAGQSLPVAFVQVGAMLVGSIVRTADKDKEVERGGEVGYFAYGGSTIITAFPPGTVTWDTDLVRNSSNKMETVVRVGERIGTFV
;
A
#
# COMPACT_ATOMS: atom_id res chain seq x y z
N MET A 1 -19.87 -13.55 13.00
CA MET A 1 -20.05 -13.58 11.53
C MET A 1 -18.98 -12.67 10.92
N PRO A 2 -18.49 -12.92 9.69
CA PRO A 2 -17.64 -11.95 9.01
C PRO A 2 -18.41 -10.64 8.78
N HIS A 3 -17.72 -9.50 8.80
CA HIS A 3 -18.34 -8.21 8.50
C HIS A 3 -18.60 -8.06 7.00
N VAL A 4 -19.74 -8.58 6.54
CA VAL A 4 -20.20 -8.39 5.16
C VAL A 4 -20.67 -6.95 4.99
N ALA A 5 -19.74 -6.06 4.61
CA ALA A 5 -20.10 -4.77 4.06
C ALA A 5 -20.96 -4.99 2.80
N PRO A 6 -22.10 -4.29 2.63
CA PRO A 6 -22.90 -4.40 1.42
C PRO A 6 -22.06 -3.89 0.24
N SER A 7 -21.75 -4.77 -0.72
CA SER A 7 -20.95 -4.39 -1.88
C SER A 7 -21.77 -3.55 -2.85
N ASP A 8 -21.56 -2.24 -2.87
CA ASP A 8 -22.08 -1.39 -3.93
C ASP A 8 -21.65 -1.94 -5.30
N GLY A 9 -22.62 -2.10 -6.21
CA GLY A 9 -22.35 -2.65 -7.54
C GLY A 9 -21.36 -1.82 -8.37
N THR A 10 -21.13 -0.56 -7.99
CA THR A 10 -20.10 0.32 -8.54
C THR A 10 -18.68 -0.21 -8.28
N ALA A 11 -18.39 -0.76 -7.10
CA ALA A 11 -17.06 -1.29 -6.78
C ALA A 11 -16.69 -2.48 -7.67
N SER A 12 -17.63 -3.42 -7.87
CA SER A 12 -17.47 -4.55 -8.80
C SER A 12 -17.25 -4.06 -10.24
N LEU A 13 -18.00 -3.05 -10.69
CA LEU A 13 -17.83 -2.43 -12.01
C LEU A 13 -16.49 -1.69 -12.17
N ILE A 14 -15.96 -1.08 -11.11
CA ILE A 14 -14.60 -0.50 -11.10
C ILE A 14 -13.56 -1.61 -11.29
N GLY A 15 -13.65 -2.72 -10.55
CA GLY A 15 -12.75 -3.87 -10.73
C GLY A 15 -12.80 -4.46 -12.15
N VAL A 16 -13.99 -4.57 -12.73
CA VAL A 16 -14.18 -4.97 -14.14
C VAL A 16 -13.54 -3.96 -15.10
N GLY A 17 -13.73 -2.66 -14.89
CA GLY A 17 -13.14 -1.61 -15.73
C GLY A 17 -11.61 -1.62 -15.70
N ILE A 18 -11.03 -1.80 -14.51
CA ILE A 18 -9.58 -1.94 -14.33
C ILE A 18 -9.08 -3.20 -15.04
N ALA A 19 -9.75 -4.34 -14.90
CA ALA A 19 -9.38 -5.58 -15.60
C ALA A 19 -9.42 -5.44 -17.14
N VAL A 20 -10.43 -4.75 -17.68
CA VAL A 20 -10.54 -4.49 -19.12
C VAL A 20 -9.36 -3.63 -19.61
N LEU A 21 -9.02 -2.55 -18.89
CA LEU A 21 -7.90 -1.67 -19.22
C LEU A 21 -6.54 -2.39 -19.08
N ALA A 22 -6.35 -3.12 -17.99
CA ALA A 22 -5.15 -3.91 -17.70
C ALA A 22 -4.82 -4.90 -18.83
N ASN A 23 -5.80 -5.69 -19.25
CA ASN A 23 -5.63 -6.67 -20.33
C ASN A 23 -5.42 -6.00 -21.71
N ALA A 24 -5.99 -4.82 -21.94
CA ALA A 24 -5.67 -4.02 -23.13
C ALA A 24 -4.23 -3.47 -23.09
N MET A 25 -3.71 -3.07 -21.92
CA MET A 25 -2.31 -2.64 -21.75
C MET A 25 -1.32 -3.78 -21.94
N VAL A 26 -1.58 -4.98 -21.39
CA VAL A 26 -0.80 -6.21 -21.67
C VAL A 26 -0.72 -6.48 -23.18
N SER A 27 -1.83 -6.32 -23.90
CA SER A 27 -1.89 -6.48 -25.35
C SER A 27 -1.10 -5.41 -26.13
N LEU A 28 -1.20 -4.14 -25.70
CA LEU A 28 -0.42 -3.03 -26.24
C LEU A 28 1.08 -3.24 -26.05
N ALA A 29 1.50 -3.64 -24.85
CA ALA A 29 2.89 -3.95 -24.52
C ALA A 29 3.50 -4.98 -25.46
N LEU A 30 2.82 -6.11 -25.69
CA LEU A 30 3.29 -7.16 -26.61
C LEU A 30 3.48 -6.65 -28.04
N ASN A 31 2.56 -5.82 -28.54
CA ASN A 31 2.65 -5.25 -29.88
C ASN A 31 3.77 -4.19 -29.98
N VAL A 32 3.95 -3.36 -28.95
CA VAL A 32 5.07 -2.39 -28.87
C VAL A 32 6.42 -3.12 -28.83
N GLN A 33 6.56 -4.17 -28.02
CA GLN A 33 7.80 -4.97 -27.98
C GLN A 33 8.09 -5.65 -29.33
N ARG A 34 7.06 -6.18 -30.00
CA ARG A 34 7.18 -6.77 -31.35
C ARG A 34 7.56 -5.77 -32.44
N SER A 35 7.24 -4.48 -32.27
CA SER A 35 7.63 -3.42 -33.22
C SER A 35 9.08 -2.97 -33.08
N GLY A 36 9.77 -3.36 -32.00
CA GLY A 36 11.17 -3.02 -31.76
C GLY A 36 12.16 -3.79 -32.65
N PRO A 37 13.41 -3.30 -32.80
CA PRO A 37 14.44 -4.02 -33.55
C PRO A 37 14.76 -5.40 -32.95
N ARG A 38 14.60 -6.46 -33.73
CA ARG A 38 15.12 -7.81 -33.40
C ARG A 38 16.64 -7.84 -33.58
N THR A 39 17.38 -7.61 -32.50
CA THR A 39 18.84 -7.76 -32.45
C THR A 39 19.27 -8.41 -31.13
N ASP A 40 19.89 -9.58 -31.20
CA ASP A 40 20.11 -10.49 -30.06
C ASP A 40 21.11 -10.00 -29.00
N LYS A 41 21.72 -8.82 -29.21
CA LYS A 41 22.64 -8.17 -28.27
C LYS A 41 22.28 -6.69 -28.09
N GLY A 42 21.17 -6.43 -27.39
CA GLY A 42 20.77 -5.06 -27.06
C GLY A 42 19.30 -4.79 -26.75
N PHE A 43 18.42 -5.79 -26.60
CA PHE A 43 16.99 -5.55 -26.37
C PHE A 43 16.72 -4.65 -25.14
N LEU A 44 17.48 -4.83 -24.05
CA LEU A 44 17.43 -3.98 -22.85
C LEU A 44 17.78 -2.51 -23.09
N LYS A 45 18.43 -2.16 -24.21
CA LYS A 45 18.74 -0.78 -24.61
C LYS A 45 17.71 -0.20 -25.59
N SER A 46 16.78 -1.00 -26.09
CA SER A 46 15.71 -0.54 -26.98
C SER A 46 14.64 0.19 -26.17
N LYS A 47 14.53 1.52 -26.38
CA LYS A 47 13.51 2.35 -25.73
C LYS A 47 12.08 1.83 -25.98
N LEU A 48 11.81 1.23 -27.13
CA LEU A 48 10.52 0.59 -27.44
C LEU A 48 10.31 -0.70 -26.66
N TRP A 49 11.34 -1.54 -26.50
CA TRP A 49 11.22 -2.77 -25.72
C TRP A 49 11.02 -2.47 -24.23
N LEU A 50 11.77 -1.49 -23.70
CA LEU A 50 11.61 -0.99 -22.33
C LEU A 50 10.23 -0.36 -22.11
N LEU A 51 9.74 0.48 -23.03
CA LEU A 51 8.39 1.05 -22.96
C LEU A 51 7.34 -0.07 -22.88
N GLY A 52 7.44 -1.07 -23.76
CA GLY A 52 6.54 -2.22 -23.71
C GLY A 52 6.68 -3.05 -22.42
N PHE A 53 7.87 -3.19 -21.86
CA PHE A 53 8.08 -3.86 -20.56
C PHE A 53 7.39 -3.09 -19.42
N PHE A 54 7.53 -1.77 -19.34
CA PHE A 54 6.84 -0.98 -18.31
C PHE A 54 5.32 -0.96 -18.49
N VAL A 55 4.81 -0.94 -19.73
CA VAL A 55 3.37 -1.07 -20.02
C VAL A 55 2.85 -2.47 -19.67
N MET A 56 3.66 -3.52 -19.84
CA MET A 56 3.33 -4.89 -19.41
C MET A 56 3.20 -4.96 -17.88
N VAL A 57 4.20 -4.46 -17.16
CA VAL A 57 4.20 -4.43 -15.69
C VAL A 57 3.01 -3.61 -15.16
N ALA A 58 2.72 -2.45 -15.74
CA ALA A 58 1.55 -1.66 -15.37
C ALA A 58 0.23 -2.38 -15.67
N GLY A 59 0.15 -3.15 -16.77
CA GLY A 59 -0.99 -4.02 -17.08
C GLY A 59 -1.20 -5.11 -16.04
N GLU A 60 -0.16 -5.85 -15.65
CA GLU A 60 -0.30 -6.92 -14.66
C GLU A 60 -0.51 -6.41 -13.22
N VAL A 61 0.04 -5.23 -12.88
CA VAL A 61 -0.33 -4.51 -11.66
C VAL A 61 -1.80 -4.08 -11.69
N GLY A 62 -2.30 -3.65 -12.86
CA GLY A 62 -3.74 -3.40 -13.06
C GLY A 62 -4.60 -4.66 -12.82
N ASN A 63 -4.20 -5.82 -13.35
CA ASN A 63 -4.86 -7.10 -13.06
C ASN A 63 -4.85 -7.43 -11.55
N PHE A 64 -3.72 -7.21 -10.86
CA PHE A 64 -3.60 -7.40 -9.41
C PHE A 64 -4.54 -6.48 -8.61
N ILE A 65 -4.64 -5.20 -9.01
CA ILE A 65 -5.54 -4.22 -8.41
C ILE A 65 -7.00 -4.59 -8.67
N ALA A 66 -7.35 -5.10 -9.86
CA ALA A 66 -8.72 -5.50 -10.20
C ALA A 66 -9.27 -6.58 -9.25
N TYR A 67 -8.46 -7.56 -8.84
CA TYR A 67 -8.85 -8.53 -7.80
C TYR A 67 -9.18 -7.87 -6.45
N GLY A 68 -8.67 -6.68 -6.16
CA GLY A 68 -9.01 -5.90 -4.97
C GLY A 68 -10.44 -5.35 -4.95
N PHE A 69 -11.15 -5.37 -6.09
CA PHE A 69 -12.48 -4.78 -6.28
C PHE A 69 -13.52 -5.74 -6.89
N ALA A 70 -13.08 -6.80 -7.57
CA ALA A 70 -13.94 -7.80 -8.19
C ALA A 70 -13.50 -9.23 -7.81
N PRO A 71 -14.43 -10.21 -7.80
CA PRO A 71 -14.10 -11.59 -7.49
C PRO A 71 -13.28 -12.24 -8.64
N PRO A 72 -12.32 -13.15 -8.33
CA PRO A 72 -11.50 -13.83 -9.33
C PRO A 72 -12.27 -14.54 -10.44
N SER A 73 -13.47 -15.07 -10.12
CA SER A 73 -14.38 -15.70 -11.07
C SER A 73 -14.84 -14.79 -12.21
N VAL A 74 -14.82 -13.46 -12.02
CA VAL A 74 -15.14 -12.46 -13.05
C VAL A 74 -13.88 -12.01 -13.79
N VAL A 75 -12.79 -11.75 -13.06
CA VAL A 75 -11.58 -11.16 -13.63
C VAL A 75 -10.86 -12.14 -14.56
N ALA A 76 -10.81 -13.44 -14.26
CA ALA A 76 -10.11 -14.42 -15.10
C ALA A 76 -10.72 -14.57 -16.51
N PRO A 77 -12.05 -14.73 -16.70
CA PRO A 77 -12.67 -14.71 -18.03
C PRO A 77 -12.48 -13.39 -18.80
N LEU A 78 -12.27 -12.25 -18.12
CA LEU A 78 -12.00 -10.96 -18.78
C LEU A 78 -10.61 -10.87 -19.42
N GLY A 79 -9.70 -11.82 -19.16
CA GLY A 79 -8.44 -11.96 -19.91
C GLY A 79 -8.61 -12.09 -21.42
N VAL A 80 -9.82 -12.45 -21.88
CA VAL A 80 -10.22 -12.42 -23.31
C VAL A 80 -10.01 -11.04 -23.96
N VAL A 81 -10.08 -9.95 -23.19
CA VAL A 81 -9.88 -8.59 -23.67
C VAL A 81 -8.48 -8.38 -24.25
N ALA A 82 -7.45 -9.06 -23.74
CA ALA A 82 -6.09 -8.95 -24.29
C ALA A 82 -6.02 -9.48 -25.74
N LEU A 83 -6.78 -10.53 -26.04
CA LEU A 83 -6.86 -11.11 -27.38
C LEU A 83 -7.73 -10.25 -28.31
N ILE A 84 -8.83 -9.69 -27.81
CA ILE A 84 -9.66 -8.72 -28.55
C ILE A 84 -8.83 -7.47 -28.90
N ALA A 85 -8.09 -6.91 -27.95
CA ALA A 85 -7.23 -5.75 -28.17
C ALA A 85 -6.14 -6.05 -29.22
N ASN A 86 -5.56 -7.26 -29.22
CA ASN A 86 -4.52 -7.64 -30.18
C ASN A 86 -5.02 -7.60 -31.63
N VAL A 87 -6.28 -8.00 -31.87
CA VAL A 87 -6.93 -7.97 -33.19
C VAL A 87 -6.99 -6.57 -33.80
N PHE A 88 -7.10 -5.52 -32.97
CA PHE A 88 -7.11 -4.13 -33.41
C PHE A 88 -5.72 -3.46 -33.37
N LEU A 89 -4.86 -3.85 -32.42
CA LEU A 89 -3.54 -3.23 -32.23
C LEU A 89 -2.47 -3.76 -33.19
N ALA A 90 -2.44 -5.08 -33.48
CA ALA A 90 -1.44 -5.66 -34.36
C ALA A 90 -1.48 -5.12 -35.81
N PRO A 91 -2.65 -4.88 -36.44
CA PRO A 91 -2.72 -4.21 -37.75
C PRO A 91 -2.23 -2.76 -37.76
N VAL A 92 -2.30 -2.06 -36.64
CA VAL A 92 -1.87 -0.65 -36.55
C VAL A 92 -0.38 -0.54 -36.23
N ILE A 93 0.11 -1.34 -35.27
CA ILE A 93 1.47 -1.25 -34.73
C ILE A 93 2.46 -2.12 -35.52
N VAL A 94 2.07 -3.36 -35.83
CA VAL A 94 2.92 -4.38 -36.49
C VAL A 94 2.60 -4.49 -38.00
N ARG A 95 1.51 -3.85 -38.46
CA ARG A 95 1.01 -3.87 -39.85
C ARG A 95 0.57 -5.25 -40.34
N GLU A 96 0.06 -6.08 -39.43
CA GLU A 96 -0.52 -7.39 -39.76
C GLU A 96 -1.87 -7.25 -40.53
N PRO A 97 -2.18 -8.14 -41.49
CA PRO A 97 -3.39 -8.03 -42.30
C PRO A 97 -4.66 -8.43 -41.51
N PHE A 98 -5.58 -7.48 -41.34
CA PHE A 98 -6.84 -7.68 -40.60
C PHE A 98 -7.77 -8.69 -41.29
N ARG A 99 -8.11 -9.79 -40.62
CA ARG A 99 -8.90 -10.88 -41.21
C ARG A 99 -10.38 -10.72 -40.85
N LYS A 100 -11.28 -10.76 -41.85
CA LYS A 100 -12.74 -10.57 -41.64
C LYS A 100 -13.39 -11.54 -40.63
N LYS A 101 -12.76 -12.70 -40.35
CA LYS A 101 -13.23 -13.66 -39.35
C LYS A 101 -12.89 -13.25 -37.91
N ASP A 102 -11.88 -12.38 -37.72
CA ASP A 102 -11.49 -11.90 -36.39
C ASP A 102 -12.60 -11.03 -35.78
N LEU A 103 -13.32 -10.24 -36.60
CA LEU A 103 -14.54 -9.53 -36.17
C LEU A 103 -15.60 -10.44 -35.55
N ILE A 104 -15.79 -11.64 -36.12
CA ILE A 104 -16.76 -12.62 -35.62
C ILE A 104 -16.28 -13.19 -34.28
N GLY A 105 -14.99 -13.48 -34.15
CA GLY A 105 -14.38 -13.97 -32.90
C GLY A 105 -14.43 -12.92 -31.80
N VAL A 106 -14.13 -11.66 -32.12
CA VAL A 106 -14.27 -10.50 -31.23
C VAL A 106 -15.73 -10.34 -30.78
N GLY A 107 -16.70 -10.36 -31.71
CA GLY A 107 -18.12 -10.20 -31.39
C GLY A 107 -18.62 -11.27 -30.42
N ILE A 108 -18.30 -12.54 -30.69
CA ILE A 108 -18.63 -13.67 -29.81
C ILE A 108 -17.95 -13.49 -28.44
N ALA A 109 -16.66 -13.16 -28.41
CA ALA A 109 -15.90 -12.97 -27.18
C ALA A 109 -16.43 -11.82 -26.29
N ILE A 110 -16.85 -10.69 -26.89
CA ILE A 110 -17.46 -9.56 -26.18
C ILE A 110 -18.79 -9.97 -25.56
N VAL A 111 -19.64 -10.70 -26.30
CA VAL A 111 -20.92 -11.20 -25.77
C VAL A 111 -20.69 -12.13 -24.57
N GLY A 112 -19.73 -13.05 -24.67
CA GLY A 112 -19.35 -13.93 -23.56
C GLY A 112 -18.90 -13.16 -22.31
N GLY A 113 -17.98 -12.21 -22.47
CA GLY A 113 -17.47 -11.40 -21.36
C GLY A 113 -18.54 -10.55 -20.69
N ALA A 114 -19.43 -9.94 -21.49
CA ALA A 114 -20.58 -9.20 -20.98
C ALA A 114 -21.56 -10.11 -20.22
N THR A 115 -21.82 -11.33 -20.70
CA THR A 115 -22.67 -12.31 -19.99
C THR A 115 -22.05 -12.75 -18.65
N VAL A 116 -20.74 -12.98 -18.59
CA VAL A 116 -20.02 -13.28 -17.33
C VAL A 116 -20.17 -12.14 -16.32
N VAL A 117 -19.86 -10.90 -16.72
CA VAL A 117 -19.95 -9.72 -15.86
C VAL A 117 -21.39 -9.48 -15.37
N TYR A 118 -22.39 -9.68 -16.23
CA TYR A 118 -23.80 -9.54 -15.86
C TYR A 118 -24.22 -10.58 -14.81
N ALA A 119 -23.80 -11.83 -14.97
CA ALA A 119 -24.20 -12.95 -14.11
C ALA A 119 -23.61 -12.88 -12.68
N SER A 120 -22.43 -12.27 -12.51
CA SER A 120 -21.71 -12.23 -11.22
C SER A 120 -21.90 -10.95 -10.41
N ARG A 121 -22.88 -10.10 -10.75
CA ARG A 121 -23.07 -8.74 -10.21
C ARG A 121 -23.36 -8.59 -8.69
N GLN A 122 -23.29 -9.65 -7.88
CA GLN A 122 -23.99 -9.71 -6.58
C GLN A 122 -23.15 -10.14 -5.34
N ARG A 123 -21.82 -10.21 -5.42
CA ARG A 123 -20.91 -10.14 -4.24
C ARG A 123 -19.44 -10.06 -4.65
N ASP A 124 -18.67 -9.31 -3.87
CA ASP A 124 -17.21 -9.48 -3.74
C ASP A 124 -16.89 -9.76 -2.26
N VAL A 125 -16.10 -10.80 -1.99
CA VAL A 125 -15.74 -11.19 -0.62
C VAL A 125 -14.25 -10.89 -0.40
N LYS A 126 -13.97 -9.86 0.39
CA LYS A 126 -12.63 -9.51 0.87
C LYS A 126 -12.43 -10.16 2.24
N LEU A 127 -11.35 -10.91 2.42
CA LEU A 127 -11.04 -11.61 3.67
C LEU A 127 -9.85 -10.92 4.37
N THR A 128 -9.96 -10.68 5.68
CA THR A 128 -8.80 -10.34 6.52
C THR A 128 -7.85 -11.55 6.65
N PRO A 129 -6.58 -11.38 7.09
CA PRO A 129 -5.65 -12.51 7.21
C PRO A 129 -6.14 -13.63 8.14
N SER A 130 -6.82 -13.28 9.24
CA SER A 130 -7.39 -14.25 10.18
C SER A 130 -8.59 -15.00 9.59
N GLU A 131 -9.49 -14.30 8.89
CA GLU A 131 -10.60 -14.92 8.15
C GLU A 131 -10.11 -15.77 6.98
N PHE A 132 -8.99 -15.40 6.35
CA PHE A 132 -8.34 -16.18 5.30
C PHE A 132 -7.72 -17.46 5.86
N VAL A 133 -7.01 -17.41 7.00
CA VAL A 133 -6.56 -18.60 7.73
C VAL A 133 -7.74 -19.51 8.09
N ALA A 134 -8.85 -18.94 8.56
CA ALA A 134 -10.07 -19.68 8.83
C ALA A 134 -10.73 -20.25 7.56
N ALA A 135 -10.57 -19.60 6.40
CA ALA A 135 -11.10 -20.07 5.12
C ALA A 135 -10.27 -21.21 4.51
N ILE A 136 -8.94 -21.14 4.53
CA ILE A 136 -8.07 -22.23 4.07
C ILE A 136 -8.09 -23.43 5.02
N SER A 137 -8.38 -23.22 6.31
CA SER A 137 -8.56 -24.30 7.30
C SER A 137 -9.90 -25.03 7.17
N ARG A 138 -10.80 -24.63 6.25
CA ARG A 138 -12.07 -25.35 6.02
C ARG A 138 -11.79 -26.73 5.40
N PRO A 139 -12.47 -27.80 5.82
CA PRO A 139 -12.23 -29.15 5.30
C PRO A 139 -12.41 -29.23 3.77
N LEU A 140 -13.37 -28.47 3.21
CA LEU A 140 -13.59 -28.39 1.76
C LEU A 140 -12.38 -27.79 1.01
N PHE A 141 -11.75 -26.73 1.54
CA PHE A 141 -10.57 -26.15 0.91
C PHE A 141 -9.35 -27.07 1.08
N ILE A 142 -9.20 -27.74 2.21
CA ILE A 142 -8.13 -28.73 2.42
C ILE A 142 -8.26 -29.88 1.40
N ILE A 143 -9.46 -30.43 1.20
CA ILE A 143 -9.71 -31.48 0.19
C ILE A 143 -9.41 -30.95 -1.23
N TYR A 144 -9.82 -29.73 -1.55
CA TYR A 144 -9.49 -29.08 -2.83
C TYR A 144 -7.98 -28.91 -3.03
N ALA A 145 -7.26 -28.37 -2.03
CA ALA A 145 -5.82 -28.13 -2.12
C ALA A 145 -5.02 -29.44 -2.22
N VAL A 146 -5.37 -30.46 -1.44
CA VAL A 146 -4.75 -31.79 -1.50
C VAL A 146 -5.03 -32.47 -2.85
N SER A 147 -6.27 -32.44 -3.36
CA SER A 147 -6.59 -33.01 -4.68
C SER A 147 -5.87 -32.29 -5.82
N CYS A 148 -5.71 -30.96 -5.73
CA CYS A 148 -4.91 -30.18 -6.67
C CYS A 148 -3.42 -30.54 -6.60
N ALA A 149 -2.84 -30.69 -5.40
CA ALA A 149 -1.44 -31.07 -5.22
C ALA A 149 -1.17 -32.49 -5.77
N VAL A 150 -2.05 -33.46 -5.49
CA VAL A 150 -1.99 -34.82 -6.04
C VAL A 150 -2.13 -34.79 -7.57
N SER A 151 -3.07 -34.03 -8.12
CA SER A 151 -3.26 -33.87 -9.57
C SER A 151 -2.03 -33.24 -10.22
N MET A 152 -1.42 -32.22 -9.61
CA MET A 152 -0.16 -31.63 -10.07
C MET A 152 0.98 -32.65 -10.04
N SER A 153 1.12 -33.47 -8.99
CA SER A 153 2.15 -34.52 -8.94
C SER A 153 1.98 -35.56 -10.05
N ILE A 154 0.76 -36.05 -10.27
CA ILE A 154 0.42 -37.03 -11.32
C ILE A 154 0.64 -36.44 -12.72
N LEU A 155 0.16 -35.22 -12.97
CA LEU A 155 0.35 -34.55 -14.25
C LEU A 155 1.82 -34.20 -14.50
N ALA A 156 2.58 -33.78 -13.49
CA ALA A 156 4.01 -33.48 -13.61
C ALA A 156 4.83 -34.73 -13.94
N TYR A 157 4.43 -35.90 -13.42
CA TYR A 157 4.96 -37.19 -13.88
C TYR A 157 4.63 -37.43 -15.36
N PHE A 158 3.36 -37.35 -15.77
CA PHE A 158 2.97 -37.55 -17.17
C PHE A 158 3.57 -36.52 -18.15
N SER A 159 3.84 -35.30 -17.69
CA SER A 159 4.54 -34.24 -18.43
C SER A 159 6.00 -34.61 -18.77
N ARG A 160 6.61 -35.52 -18.00
CA ARG A 160 7.95 -36.09 -18.27
C ARG A 160 7.91 -37.36 -19.15
N THR A 161 6.73 -37.93 -19.40
CA THR A 161 6.58 -39.12 -20.27
C THR A 161 6.12 -38.74 -21.68
N LYS A 162 6.13 -39.73 -22.58
CA LYS A 162 5.59 -39.63 -23.96
C LYS A 162 4.12 -39.20 -24.03
N THR A 163 3.39 -39.20 -22.90
CA THR A 163 2.02 -38.69 -22.79
C THR A 163 2.00 -37.16 -22.91
N GLY A 164 2.92 -36.44 -22.26
CA GLY A 164 3.07 -34.99 -22.38
C GLY A 164 3.38 -34.54 -23.81
N ASP A 165 4.21 -35.30 -24.53
CA ASP A 165 4.52 -35.03 -25.95
C ASP A 165 3.36 -35.35 -26.91
N ARG A 166 2.25 -35.94 -26.41
CA ARG A 166 1.09 -36.38 -27.21
C ARG A 166 -0.18 -35.58 -26.91
N PHE A 167 -0.37 -35.11 -25.68
CA PHE A 167 -1.59 -34.48 -25.23
C PHE A 167 -1.32 -33.11 -24.58
N VAL A 168 -1.65 -32.04 -25.32
CA VAL A 168 -1.49 -30.63 -24.90
C VAL A 168 -2.13 -30.29 -23.55
N ILE A 169 -3.20 -31.02 -23.18
CA ILE A 169 -3.90 -30.82 -21.91
C ILE A 169 -3.05 -31.13 -20.68
N VAL A 170 -2.02 -31.99 -20.77
CA VAL A 170 -1.20 -32.38 -19.61
C VAL A 170 -0.40 -31.20 -19.05
N ASP A 171 0.32 -30.48 -19.91
CA ASP A 171 1.08 -29.29 -19.52
C ASP A 171 0.14 -28.10 -19.24
N LEU A 172 -1.00 -28.01 -19.93
CA LEU A 172 -1.98 -26.94 -19.71
C LEU A 172 -2.79 -27.08 -18.41
N SER A 173 -3.11 -28.30 -17.96
CA SER A 173 -3.74 -28.49 -16.64
C SER A 173 -2.77 -28.17 -15.50
N LEU A 174 -1.46 -28.43 -15.67
CA LEU A 174 -0.43 -27.97 -14.73
C LEU A 174 -0.35 -26.44 -14.67
N CYS A 175 -0.31 -25.80 -15.84
CA CYS A 175 -0.35 -24.34 -15.95
C CYS A 175 -1.63 -23.75 -15.32
N ALA A 176 -2.79 -24.38 -15.53
CA ALA A 176 -4.08 -23.91 -15.03
C ALA A 176 -4.21 -24.02 -13.50
N ILE A 177 -3.80 -25.15 -12.90
CA ILE A 177 -3.86 -25.32 -11.44
C ILE A 177 -2.88 -24.36 -10.75
N ALA A 178 -1.64 -24.24 -11.26
CA ALA A 178 -0.69 -23.26 -10.76
C ALA A 178 -1.20 -21.81 -10.91
N GLY A 179 -1.75 -21.48 -12.08
CA GLY A 179 -2.34 -20.16 -12.32
C GLY A 179 -3.52 -19.84 -11.41
N ALA A 180 -4.37 -20.81 -11.10
CA ALA A 180 -5.45 -20.65 -10.14
C ALA A 180 -4.92 -20.30 -8.74
N PHE A 181 -3.89 -21.00 -8.24
CA PHE A 181 -3.24 -20.61 -6.97
C PHE A 181 -2.58 -19.23 -7.05
N THR A 182 -2.00 -18.85 -8.20
CA THR A 182 -1.44 -17.51 -8.41
C THR A 182 -2.52 -16.44 -8.24
N VAL A 183 -3.70 -16.64 -8.83
CA VAL A 183 -4.84 -15.72 -8.74
C VAL A 183 -5.48 -15.71 -7.35
N LEU A 184 -5.66 -16.87 -6.70
CA LEU A 184 -6.20 -16.94 -5.35
C LEU A 184 -5.31 -16.22 -4.34
N SER A 185 -3.98 -16.37 -4.46
CA SER A 185 -3.00 -15.64 -3.66
C SER A 185 -2.93 -14.15 -4.03
N ALA A 186 -3.12 -13.79 -5.31
CA ALA A 186 -3.23 -12.39 -5.72
C ALA A 186 -4.47 -11.72 -5.10
N LYS A 187 -5.64 -12.38 -5.13
CA LYS A 187 -6.85 -11.92 -4.43
C LYS A 187 -6.65 -11.84 -2.92
N ALA A 188 -5.92 -12.77 -2.31
CA ALA A 188 -5.64 -12.78 -0.88
C ALA A 188 -4.77 -11.58 -0.50
N LEU A 189 -3.61 -11.44 -1.14
CA LEU A 189 -2.67 -10.34 -0.91
C LEU A 189 -3.31 -8.98 -1.21
N SER A 190 -4.04 -8.87 -2.33
CA SER A 190 -4.78 -7.65 -2.69
C SER A 190 -5.86 -7.34 -1.66
N SER A 191 -6.57 -8.34 -1.11
CA SER A 191 -7.53 -8.14 -0.02
C SER A 191 -6.85 -7.68 1.28
N PHE A 192 -5.72 -8.29 1.66
CA PHE A 192 -4.98 -7.90 2.88
C PHE A 192 -4.46 -6.46 2.76
N LEU A 193 -3.88 -6.11 1.61
CA LEU A 193 -3.40 -4.76 1.32
C LEU A 193 -4.55 -3.73 1.29
N ASN A 194 -5.72 -4.10 0.76
CA ASN A 194 -6.91 -3.23 0.76
C ASN A 194 -7.54 -3.05 2.16
N LEU A 195 -7.49 -4.05 3.04
CA LEU A 195 -8.19 -4.01 4.33
C LEU A 195 -7.34 -3.47 5.48
N ILE A 196 -6.03 -3.75 5.48
CA ILE A 196 -5.13 -3.42 6.59
C ILE A 196 -3.73 -2.94 6.14
N PHE A 197 -3.51 -2.81 4.83
CA PHE A 197 -2.26 -2.34 4.22
C PHE A 197 -0.98 -2.92 4.85
N LEU A 198 -0.15 -2.10 5.52
CA LEU A 198 1.13 -2.54 6.09
C LEU A 198 0.98 -3.49 7.28
N ASP A 199 -0.15 -3.45 8.01
CA ASP A 199 -0.42 -4.42 9.08
C ASP A 199 -0.61 -5.85 8.55
N SER A 200 -0.84 -6.05 7.25
CA SER A 200 -0.84 -7.40 6.67
C SER A 200 0.49 -8.12 6.84
N PHE A 201 1.61 -7.40 6.78
CA PHE A 201 2.95 -7.98 6.93
C PHE A 201 3.27 -8.36 8.39
N LYS A 202 2.45 -7.99 9.38
CA LYS A 202 2.55 -8.56 10.75
C LYS A 202 2.11 -10.03 10.78
N TYR A 203 1.25 -10.47 9.87
CA TYR A 203 0.71 -11.83 9.87
C TYR A 203 1.56 -12.79 9.03
N SER A 204 2.04 -13.88 9.62
CA SER A 204 2.86 -14.91 8.95
C SER A 204 2.22 -15.49 7.69
N ILE A 205 0.88 -15.52 7.62
CA ILE A 205 0.13 -15.99 6.44
C ILE A 205 0.37 -15.11 5.20
N THR A 206 0.68 -13.83 5.35
CA THR A 206 0.95 -12.92 4.21
C THR A 206 2.22 -13.33 3.47
N TYR A 207 3.28 -13.71 4.20
CA TYR A 207 4.50 -14.27 3.60
C TYR A 207 4.25 -15.63 2.93
N ALA A 208 3.43 -16.49 3.54
CA ALA A 208 3.03 -17.76 2.92
C ALA A 208 2.23 -17.52 1.62
N VAL A 209 1.31 -16.55 1.60
CA VAL A 209 0.55 -16.14 0.41
C VAL A 209 1.47 -15.57 -0.68
N ILE A 210 2.44 -14.72 -0.34
CA ILE A 210 3.46 -14.18 -1.27
C ILE A 210 4.33 -15.31 -1.83
N LEU A 211 4.80 -16.24 -0.99
CA LEU A 211 5.58 -17.40 -1.42
C LEU A 211 4.76 -18.31 -2.35
N THR A 212 3.49 -18.57 -2.03
CA THR A 212 2.58 -19.32 -2.91
C THR A 212 2.40 -18.60 -4.23
N LEU A 213 2.18 -17.28 -4.24
CA LEU A 213 2.05 -16.46 -5.45
C LEU A 213 3.31 -16.57 -6.32
N ALA A 214 4.50 -16.37 -5.76
CA ALA A 214 5.77 -16.44 -6.49
C ALA A 214 6.06 -17.84 -7.04
N LEU A 215 5.90 -18.89 -6.23
CA LEU A 215 6.13 -20.28 -6.65
C LEU A 215 5.14 -20.72 -7.73
N SER A 216 3.86 -20.36 -7.58
CA SER A 216 2.82 -20.71 -8.54
C SER A 216 2.95 -19.90 -9.85
N ALA A 217 3.34 -18.63 -9.78
CA ALA A 217 3.69 -17.79 -10.93
C ALA A 217 4.87 -18.36 -11.74
N PHE A 218 5.90 -18.87 -11.07
CA PHE A 218 7.02 -19.57 -11.71
C PHE A 218 6.57 -20.89 -12.36
N LEU A 219 5.76 -21.70 -11.65
CA LEU A 219 5.27 -22.98 -12.18
C LEU A 219 4.35 -22.80 -13.41
N GLN A 220 3.42 -21.84 -13.42
CA GLN A 220 2.57 -21.61 -14.58
C GLN A 220 3.38 -21.20 -15.82
N LEU A 221 4.41 -20.34 -15.65
CA LEU A 221 5.24 -19.87 -16.76
C LEU A 221 6.03 -21.02 -17.39
N ASN A 222 6.67 -21.85 -16.56
CA ASN A 222 7.44 -23.01 -17.02
C ASN A 222 6.58 -24.01 -17.81
N TYR A 223 5.39 -24.38 -17.30
CA TYR A 223 4.52 -25.33 -18.00
C TYR A 223 3.85 -24.75 -19.24
N LEU A 224 3.56 -23.43 -19.26
CA LEU A 224 3.11 -22.74 -20.46
C LEU A 224 4.17 -22.76 -21.57
N GLN A 225 5.40 -22.33 -21.25
CA GLN A 225 6.52 -22.35 -22.20
C GLN A 225 6.78 -23.75 -22.74
N LYS A 226 6.77 -24.77 -21.87
CA LYS A 226 6.90 -26.18 -22.25
C LYS A 226 5.78 -26.65 -23.21
N SER A 227 4.55 -26.19 -22.99
CA SER A 227 3.42 -26.49 -23.88
C SER A 227 3.58 -25.81 -25.24
N LEU A 228 4.02 -24.54 -25.28
CA LEU A 228 4.31 -23.80 -26.52
C LEU A 228 5.49 -24.38 -27.32
N GLN A 229 6.48 -24.98 -26.66
CA GLN A 229 7.58 -25.72 -27.32
C GLN A 229 7.11 -27.04 -27.94
N ARG A 230 6.07 -27.68 -27.37
CA ARG A 230 5.54 -28.99 -27.80
C ARG A 230 4.41 -28.89 -28.82
N PHE A 231 3.60 -27.84 -28.77
CA PHE A 231 2.34 -27.72 -29.50
C PHE A 231 2.17 -26.32 -30.12
N GLU A 232 1.52 -26.27 -31.28
CA GLU A 232 1.28 -25.01 -32.01
C GLU A 232 0.42 -24.04 -31.19
N SER A 233 0.83 -22.77 -31.09
CA SER A 233 0.23 -21.71 -30.27
C SER A 233 -1.29 -21.56 -30.46
N ARG A 234 -1.79 -21.74 -31.69
CA ARG A 234 -3.23 -21.78 -32.05
C ARG A 234 -4.07 -22.84 -31.33
N VAL A 235 -3.43 -23.85 -30.71
CA VAL A 235 -4.09 -24.85 -29.85
C VAL A 235 -3.83 -24.53 -28.38
N VAL A 236 -2.61 -24.09 -28.06
CA VAL A 236 -2.18 -23.81 -26.68
C VAL A 236 -2.96 -22.64 -26.08
N ILE A 237 -3.04 -21.48 -26.78
CA ILE A 237 -3.60 -20.24 -26.23
C ILE A 237 -5.11 -20.37 -25.89
N PRO A 238 -6.00 -20.90 -26.75
CA PRO A 238 -7.42 -21.07 -26.41
C PRO A 238 -7.65 -22.09 -25.30
N ALA A 239 -6.91 -23.19 -25.33
CA ALA A 239 -7.03 -24.24 -24.33
C ALA A 239 -6.55 -23.74 -22.97
N GLN A 240 -5.39 -23.04 -22.91
CA GLN A 240 -4.87 -22.38 -21.71
C GLN A 240 -5.89 -21.41 -21.12
N PHE A 241 -6.40 -20.47 -21.92
CA PHE A 241 -7.38 -19.48 -21.46
C PHE A 241 -8.60 -20.16 -20.82
N THR A 242 -9.09 -21.23 -21.44
CA THR A 242 -10.28 -21.95 -20.95
C THR A 242 -9.98 -22.74 -19.66
N THR A 243 -8.88 -23.51 -19.61
CA THR A 243 -8.54 -24.32 -18.42
C THR A 243 -8.12 -23.45 -17.25
N PHE A 244 -7.36 -22.38 -17.48
CA PHE A 244 -6.98 -21.39 -16.45
C PHE A 244 -8.21 -20.70 -15.85
N SER A 245 -9.12 -20.20 -16.69
CA SER A 245 -10.34 -19.55 -16.23
C SER A 245 -11.17 -20.51 -15.38
N LEU A 246 -11.38 -21.74 -15.85
CA LEU A 246 -12.18 -22.73 -15.13
C LEU A 246 -11.55 -23.17 -13.81
N SER A 247 -10.23 -23.42 -13.78
CA SER A 247 -9.51 -23.77 -12.54
C SER A 247 -9.57 -22.62 -11.52
N THR A 248 -9.48 -21.37 -11.98
CA THR A 248 -9.60 -20.17 -11.14
C THR A 248 -11.02 -19.99 -10.58
N ILE A 249 -12.05 -20.21 -11.41
CA ILE A 249 -13.46 -20.18 -11.01
C ILE A 249 -13.74 -21.22 -9.92
N VAL A 250 -13.29 -22.47 -10.10
CA VAL A 250 -13.46 -23.55 -9.11
C VAL A 250 -12.78 -23.19 -7.79
N GLY A 251 -11.52 -22.73 -7.85
CA GLY A 251 -10.78 -22.34 -6.64
C GLY A 251 -11.43 -21.18 -5.88
N SER A 252 -11.96 -20.18 -6.61
CA SER A 252 -12.62 -19.01 -6.01
C SER A 252 -13.97 -19.37 -5.38
N ALA A 253 -14.75 -20.22 -6.06
CA ALA A 253 -16.01 -20.77 -5.55
C ALA A 253 -15.84 -21.52 -4.22
N ILE A 254 -14.69 -22.18 -4.00
CA ILE A 254 -14.41 -22.97 -2.79
C ILE A 254 -13.82 -22.09 -1.67
N LEU A 255 -12.90 -21.17 -2.00
CA LEU A 255 -12.19 -20.36 -1.00
C LEU A 255 -12.99 -19.11 -0.57
N TYR A 256 -13.38 -18.29 -1.54
CA TYR A 256 -14.07 -17.00 -1.34
C TYR A 256 -15.61 -17.14 -1.34
N ARG A 257 -16.13 -18.27 -1.84
CA ARG A 257 -17.56 -18.61 -1.88
C ARG A 257 -18.39 -17.67 -2.78
N ASP A 258 -17.79 -17.21 -3.88
CA ASP A 258 -18.37 -16.31 -4.91
C ASP A 258 -19.83 -16.65 -5.33
N PHE A 259 -20.21 -17.93 -5.30
CA PHE A 259 -21.53 -18.42 -5.74
C PHE A 259 -22.50 -18.75 -4.58
N GLU A 260 -22.14 -18.50 -3.32
CA GLU A 260 -23.04 -18.74 -2.18
C GLU A 260 -24.30 -17.89 -2.28
N GLY A 261 -25.47 -18.51 -2.34
CA GLY A 261 -26.74 -17.79 -2.51
C GLY A 261 -26.88 -17.09 -3.87
N VAL A 262 -26.18 -17.56 -4.91
CA VAL A 262 -26.46 -17.20 -6.31
C VAL A 262 -27.53 -18.14 -6.86
N GLY A 263 -28.58 -17.58 -7.47
CA GLY A 263 -29.67 -18.37 -8.04
C GLY A 263 -29.24 -19.17 -9.29
N LEU A 264 -29.85 -20.35 -9.47
CA LEU A 264 -29.58 -21.26 -10.59
C LEU A 264 -29.57 -20.59 -11.99
N PRO A 265 -30.49 -19.65 -12.33
CA PRO A 265 -30.45 -18.96 -13.63
C PRO A 265 -29.19 -18.11 -13.84
N SER A 266 -28.72 -17.42 -12.80
CA SER A 266 -27.48 -16.61 -12.87
C SER A 266 -26.26 -17.51 -13.04
N LEU A 267 -26.22 -18.64 -12.34
CA LEU A 267 -25.16 -19.65 -12.50
C LEU A 267 -25.12 -20.22 -13.93
N VAL A 268 -26.28 -20.56 -14.51
CA VAL A 268 -26.37 -21.06 -15.90
C VAL A 268 -25.90 -19.99 -16.89
N ASN A 269 -26.29 -18.73 -16.69
CA ASN A 269 -25.81 -17.62 -17.52
C ASN A 269 -24.30 -17.41 -17.40
N PHE A 270 -23.73 -17.52 -16.20
CA PHE A 270 -22.28 -17.42 -15.97
C PHE A 270 -21.49 -18.52 -16.73
N VAL A 271 -21.95 -19.78 -16.64
CA VAL A 271 -21.35 -20.92 -17.36
C VAL A 271 -21.48 -20.74 -18.88
N LEU A 272 -22.64 -20.28 -19.35
CA LEU A 272 -22.87 -19.99 -20.76
C LEU A 272 -21.95 -18.86 -21.27
N GLY A 273 -21.77 -17.79 -20.50
CA GLY A 273 -20.83 -16.71 -20.82
C GLY A 273 -19.39 -17.20 -20.96
N CYS A 274 -18.93 -18.08 -20.05
CA CYS A 274 -17.61 -18.69 -20.12
C CYS A 274 -17.42 -19.56 -21.38
N LEU A 275 -18.44 -20.35 -21.75
CA LEU A 275 -18.43 -21.15 -22.99
C LEU A 275 -18.39 -20.27 -24.24
N ILE A 276 -19.13 -19.14 -24.24
CA ILE A 276 -19.13 -18.18 -25.34
C ILE A 276 -17.75 -17.50 -25.46
N CYS A 277 -17.12 -17.10 -24.35
CA CYS A 277 -15.73 -16.60 -24.35
C CYS A 277 -14.77 -17.60 -24.99
N ALA A 278 -14.79 -18.86 -24.56
CA ALA A 278 -13.92 -19.92 -25.10
C ALA A 278 -14.15 -20.14 -26.61
N GLY A 279 -15.40 -20.09 -27.06
CA GLY A 279 -15.76 -20.17 -28.48
C GLY A 279 -15.23 -18.99 -29.30
N GLY A 280 -15.33 -17.77 -28.77
CA GLY A 280 -14.76 -16.56 -29.39
C GLY A 280 -13.24 -16.62 -29.53
N VAL A 281 -12.54 -16.96 -28.44
CA VAL A 281 -11.08 -17.14 -28.42
C VAL A 281 -10.62 -18.20 -29.42
N TYR A 282 -11.29 -19.36 -29.45
CA TYR A 282 -10.98 -20.40 -30.44
C TYR A 282 -11.09 -19.88 -31.88
N LEU A 283 -12.13 -19.09 -32.19
CA LEU A 283 -12.32 -18.56 -33.53
C LEU A 283 -11.28 -17.49 -33.91
N LEU A 284 -10.82 -16.66 -32.98
CA LEU A 284 -9.71 -15.70 -33.19
C LEU A 284 -8.39 -16.39 -33.53
N THR A 285 -8.12 -17.56 -32.95
CA THR A 285 -6.87 -18.30 -33.18
C THR A 285 -6.89 -19.24 -34.40
N ARG A 286 -7.96 -19.24 -35.20
CA ARG A 286 -8.17 -20.21 -36.28
C ARG A 286 -8.00 -19.61 -37.67
N ASP A 287 -6.94 -20.04 -38.37
CA ASP A 287 -6.68 -19.64 -39.75
C ASP A 287 -7.70 -20.17 -40.78
N SER A 288 -7.66 -19.56 -41.96
CA SER A 288 -8.38 -19.95 -43.17
C SER A 288 -7.40 -20.44 -44.24
N PRO A 289 -7.82 -21.34 -45.15
CA PRO A 289 -6.90 -21.94 -46.14
C PRO A 289 -6.39 -20.97 -47.21
N ASP A 290 -6.99 -19.78 -47.34
CA ASP A 290 -6.85 -18.89 -48.50
C ASP A 290 -5.84 -17.74 -48.28
N GLY A 291 -4.81 -17.96 -47.46
CA GLY A 291 -3.72 -17.01 -47.20
C GLY A 291 -2.34 -17.59 -47.57
N PRO A 292 -1.40 -16.78 -48.10
CA PRO A 292 -0.06 -17.26 -48.40
C PRO A 292 0.65 -17.70 -47.11
N THR A 293 1.42 -18.78 -47.20
CA THR A 293 2.04 -19.42 -46.03
C THR A 293 3.24 -18.64 -45.48
N THR A 294 2.99 -17.54 -44.78
CA THR A 294 3.96 -16.96 -43.85
C THR A 294 4.06 -17.87 -42.64
N SER A 295 5.04 -18.77 -42.66
CA SER A 295 5.29 -19.67 -41.52
C SER A 295 5.66 -18.88 -40.28
N MET A 296 4.91 -19.04 -39.18
CA MET A 296 5.47 -18.88 -37.85
C MET A 296 6.47 -20.02 -37.59
N SER A 297 7.68 -19.87 -38.16
CA SER A 297 8.86 -20.58 -37.69
C SER A 297 9.16 -20.14 -36.25
N PRO A 298 9.59 -21.07 -35.36
CA PRO A 298 9.42 -20.92 -33.92
C PRO A 298 10.52 -20.08 -33.25
N ASP A 299 10.58 -18.79 -33.56
CA ASP A 299 11.45 -17.81 -32.91
C ASP A 299 10.66 -16.59 -32.43
N SER A 300 11.10 -15.95 -31.34
CA SER A 300 10.48 -14.75 -30.70
C SER A 300 9.13 -14.92 -30.00
N SER A 301 8.88 -16.06 -29.33
CA SER A 301 7.86 -16.16 -28.26
C SER A 301 8.28 -16.97 -27.03
N ALA A 302 9.59 -17.21 -26.86
CA ALA A 302 10.14 -18.03 -25.78
C ALA A 302 11.51 -17.53 -25.29
N ASP A 303 11.71 -16.20 -25.27
CA ASP A 303 12.87 -15.57 -24.62
C ASP A 303 12.50 -14.17 -24.10
N SER A 304 12.38 -14.02 -22.77
CA SER A 304 12.29 -12.73 -22.06
C SER A 304 12.38 -12.89 -20.52
N LEU A 305 13.28 -13.75 -20.01
CA LEU A 305 13.52 -13.84 -18.56
C LEU A 305 14.92 -14.39 -18.17
N ALA A 306 15.99 -13.95 -18.86
CA ALA A 306 17.40 -14.14 -18.48
C ALA A 306 18.34 -13.13 -19.21
N THR A 307 19.59 -12.98 -18.75
CA THR A 307 20.60 -11.96 -19.14
C THR A 307 22.01 -12.42 -18.73
N ASP A 308 23.17 -12.04 -19.29
CA ASP A 308 23.65 -11.45 -20.57
C ASP A 308 25.19 -11.81 -20.61
N SER A 309 26.21 -11.26 -21.29
CA SER A 309 26.42 -10.13 -22.21
C SER A 309 27.73 -10.31 -23.03
N ALA A 310 27.89 -9.50 -24.09
CA ALA A 310 29.16 -9.15 -24.79
C ALA A 310 29.99 -10.27 -25.47
N PRO A 311 30.87 -9.99 -26.47
CA PRO A 311 31.05 -8.81 -27.34
C PRO A 311 30.51 -9.13 -28.78
N ALA A 312 31.05 -8.80 -29.98
CA ALA A 312 32.33 -8.24 -30.47
C ALA A 312 32.25 -7.71 -31.94
N SER A 313 33.41 -7.41 -32.55
CA SER A 313 33.65 -7.05 -33.97
C SER A 313 33.30 -8.18 -34.96
N GLN A 314 32.78 -8.00 -36.20
CA GLN A 314 33.01 -7.08 -37.35
C GLN A 314 33.95 -7.61 -38.48
N ARG A 315 33.32 -8.00 -39.61
CA ARG A 315 33.70 -7.86 -41.06
C ARG A 315 35.11 -8.26 -41.59
N THR A 316 35.12 -9.31 -42.43
CA THR A 316 35.71 -9.50 -43.80
C THR A 316 36.77 -8.52 -44.37
N PRO A 317 37.70 -8.93 -45.30
CA PRO A 317 37.72 -10.16 -46.13
C PRO A 317 39.12 -10.85 -46.33
N SER A 318 39.19 -11.81 -47.28
CA SER A 318 40.34 -12.20 -48.16
C SER A 318 41.08 -13.57 -48.00
N PHE A 319 41.27 -14.20 -49.17
CA PHE A 319 42.32 -15.10 -49.68
C PHE A 319 43.02 -16.25 -48.86
N SER A 320 42.93 -17.45 -49.47
CA SER A 320 44.00 -18.47 -49.74
C SER A 320 44.67 -19.35 -48.66
N SER A 321 44.68 -20.66 -48.99
CA SER A 321 45.80 -21.64 -48.94
C SER A 321 46.33 -22.30 -47.63
N VAL A 322 46.20 -23.64 -47.62
CA VAL A 322 47.26 -24.67 -47.36
C VAL A 322 47.71 -25.00 -45.90
N SER A 323 47.34 -26.22 -45.48
CA SER A 323 48.11 -27.26 -44.74
C SER A 323 49.12 -26.92 -43.63
N SER A 324 48.88 -27.42 -42.39
CA SER A 324 49.65 -28.54 -41.78
C SER A 324 49.10 -29.02 -40.41
N GLN A 325 49.40 -30.27 -40.01
CA GLN A 325 49.23 -30.83 -38.64
C GLN A 325 50.57 -30.68 -37.84
N PRO A 326 50.84 -31.32 -36.65
CA PRO A 326 50.01 -32.16 -35.75
C PRO A 326 50.22 -32.03 -34.20
N LEU A 327 49.16 -32.34 -33.40
CA LEU A 327 49.13 -33.15 -32.14
C LEU A 327 50.06 -32.80 -30.91
N PRO A 328 49.99 -33.49 -29.75
CA PRO A 328 48.90 -34.22 -29.06
C PRO A 328 48.72 -33.88 -27.55
N ARG A 329 47.75 -34.58 -26.91
CA ARG A 329 47.59 -34.95 -25.47
C ARG A 329 46.56 -34.16 -24.63
N SER A 330 45.89 -34.78 -23.64
CA SER A 330 44.92 -35.91 -23.71
C SER A 330 44.51 -36.37 -22.30
N THR A 331 43.26 -36.12 -21.90
CA THR A 331 42.56 -36.91 -20.87
C THR A 331 41.06 -36.91 -21.15
N GLN A 332 40.39 -38.03 -20.82
CA GLN A 332 39.09 -38.38 -21.38
C GLN A 332 37.91 -37.63 -20.74
N ALA A 333 36.92 -37.27 -21.57
CA ALA A 333 35.54 -37.02 -21.15
C ALA A 333 34.63 -38.06 -21.85
N LEU A 334 33.57 -38.51 -21.18
CA LEU A 334 32.65 -39.50 -21.76
C LEU A 334 31.81 -38.89 -22.90
N ALA A 335 31.63 -39.67 -23.96
CA ALA A 335 30.85 -39.26 -25.12
C ALA A 335 29.34 -39.43 -24.91
N ILE A 336 28.57 -38.48 -25.46
CA ILE A 336 27.14 -38.64 -25.78
C ILE A 336 27.05 -38.63 -27.32
N PRO A 337 26.36 -39.61 -27.95
CA PRO A 337 26.39 -39.75 -29.40
C PRO A 337 25.57 -38.68 -30.13
N ASP A 338 26.16 -38.11 -31.18
CA ASP A 338 25.50 -37.22 -32.13
C ASP A 338 24.50 -38.00 -33.00
N VAL A 339 23.28 -37.47 -33.17
CA VAL A 339 22.20 -38.09 -33.95
C VAL A 339 21.64 -37.08 -34.95
N ARG A 340 22.07 -37.25 -36.21
CA ARG A 340 21.65 -36.43 -37.36
C ARG A 340 20.13 -36.29 -37.48
N ALA A 341 19.70 -35.11 -37.96
CA ALA A 341 18.31 -34.76 -38.14
C ALA A 341 17.53 -35.72 -39.06
N GLY A 342 16.56 -36.44 -38.49
CA GLY A 342 15.61 -37.27 -39.23
C GLY A 342 14.44 -36.45 -39.80
N SER A 343 14.36 -36.33 -41.12
CA SER A 343 13.33 -35.56 -41.83
C SER A 343 11.96 -36.27 -41.83
N SER A 344 11.10 -36.01 -40.84
CA SER A 344 9.64 -36.21 -41.00
C SER A 344 8.78 -35.53 -39.92
N ARG A 345 8.32 -34.29 -40.17
CA ARG A 345 7.19 -33.69 -39.41
C ARG A 345 5.88 -34.40 -39.79
N ARG A 346 5.66 -35.62 -39.29
CA ARG A 346 4.41 -36.38 -39.44
C ARG A 346 3.22 -35.52 -38.98
N ARG A 347 2.22 -35.34 -39.83
CA ARG A 347 0.89 -34.79 -39.46
C ARG A 347 0.27 -35.65 -38.34
N ARG A 348 0.46 -35.27 -37.08
CA ARG A 348 -0.24 -35.90 -35.94
C ARG A 348 -1.71 -35.48 -36.01
N LYS A 349 -2.64 -36.45 -36.11
CA LYS A 349 -4.08 -36.16 -36.21
C LYS A 349 -4.55 -35.36 -35.00
N LEU A 350 -5.00 -34.13 -35.24
CA LEU A 350 -5.43 -33.20 -34.21
C LEU A 350 -6.85 -33.53 -33.74
N TYR A 351 -6.97 -34.44 -32.78
CA TYR A 351 -8.26 -34.73 -32.15
C TYR A 351 -8.67 -33.54 -31.27
N PHE A 352 -9.61 -32.74 -31.76
CA PHE A 352 -10.15 -31.57 -31.05
C PHE A 352 -11.33 -31.93 -30.12
N GLN A 353 -12.04 -33.03 -30.42
CA GLN A 353 -13.16 -33.54 -29.60
C GLN A 353 -12.82 -33.83 -28.12
N PRO A 354 -11.63 -34.35 -27.74
CA PRO A 354 -11.27 -34.55 -26.33
C PRO A 354 -11.22 -33.23 -25.55
N ILE A 355 -10.67 -32.16 -26.15
CA ILE A 355 -10.57 -30.85 -25.49
C ILE A 355 -11.98 -30.30 -25.21
N LEU A 356 -12.87 -30.34 -26.20
CA LEU A 356 -14.27 -29.91 -26.03
C LEU A 356 -15.01 -30.77 -25.00
N ARG A 357 -14.77 -32.08 -24.96
CA ARG A 357 -15.36 -33.00 -23.95
C ARG A 357 -14.83 -32.77 -22.53
N VAL A 358 -13.54 -32.44 -22.38
CA VAL A 358 -12.96 -32.08 -21.07
C VAL A 358 -13.54 -30.75 -20.59
N ILE A 359 -13.59 -29.71 -21.43
CA ILE A 359 -14.22 -28.42 -21.09
C ILE A 359 -15.69 -28.61 -20.67
N LEU A 360 -16.47 -29.42 -21.41
CA LEU A 360 -17.86 -29.72 -21.02
C LEU A 360 -17.93 -30.53 -19.71
N GLY A 361 -17.04 -31.51 -19.53
CA GLY A 361 -16.99 -32.36 -18.35
C GLY A 361 -16.63 -31.59 -17.08
N ASP A 362 -15.63 -30.71 -17.15
CA ASP A 362 -15.19 -29.90 -16.01
C ASP A 362 -16.22 -28.83 -15.63
N LEU A 363 -16.98 -28.30 -16.60
CA LEU A 363 -18.14 -27.42 -16.34
C LEU A 363 -19.34 -28.18 -15.75
N LEU A 364 -19.57 -29.44 -16.15
CA LEU A 364 -20.57 -30.31 -15.52
C LEU A 364 -20.15 -30.71 -14.09
N ASN A 365 -18.84 -30.92 -13.85
CA ASN A 365 -18.30 -31.15 -12.52
C ASN A 365 -18.46 -29.92 -11.61
N LEU A 366 -18.22 -28.70 -12.13
CA LEU A 366 -18.50 -27.44 -11.41
C LEU A 366 -19.98 -27.36 -10.99
N ALA A 367 -20.92 -27.70 -11.90
CA ALA A 367 -22.34 -27.75 -11.60
C ALA A 367 -22.71 -28.83 -10.54
N ALA A 368 -21.95 -29.93 -10.46
CA ALA A 368 -22.14 -31.00 -9.47
C ALA A 368 -21.56 -30.68 -8.08
N VAL A 369 -20.56 -29.81 -7.98
CA VAL A 369 -19.95 -29.40 -6.70
C VAL A 369 -20.79 -28.35 -5.96
N LEU A 370 -21.45 -27.44 -6.69
CA LEU A 370 -22.17 -26.30 -6.11
C LEU A 370 -23.31 -26.66 -5.13
N PRO A 371 -24.09 -27.76 -5.31
CA PRO A 371 -25.09 -28.20 -4.32
C PRO A 371 -24.50 -28.61 -2.96
N LEU A 372 -23.22 -28.97 -2.88
CA LEU A 372 -22.55 -29.39 -1.63
C LEU A 372 -22.12 -28.21 -0.75
N LEU A 373 -22.44 -26.97 -1.13
CA LEU A 373 -22.05 -25.75 -0.41
C LEU A 373 -23.10 -25.22 0.59
N SER A 374 -24.26 -25.87 0.71
CA SER A 374 -25.35 -25.46 1.62
C SER A 374 -25.00 -25.71 3.09
N PRO A 375 -25.15 -24.72 4.00
CA PRO A 375 -24.61 -24.82 5.36
C PRO A 375 -25.50 -25.59 6.33
N SER A 376 -24.94 -26.58 7.02
CA SER A 376 -25.53 -27.23 8.20
C SER A 376 -24.45 -27.87 9.09
N TYR A 377 -23.74 -27.07 9.91
CA TYR A 377 -23.11 -27.55 11.15
C TYR A 377 -22.71 -26.40 12.09
N ASN A 378 -22.78 -26.62 13.41
CA ASN A 378 -22.34 -25.67 14.44
C ASN A 378 -20.87 -25.91 14.84
N PRO A 379 -20.10 -24.86 15.19
CA PRO A 379 -18.75 -25.02 15.72
C PRO A 379 -18.77 -25.44 17.21
N VAL A 380 -17.91 -26.38 17.59
CA VAL A 380 -17.59 -26.70 18.99
C VAL A 380 -16.17 -26.23 19.28
N SER A 381 -15.98 -25.51 20.39
CA SER A 381 -14.69 -24.93 20.80
C SER A 381 -13.89 -25.88 21.69
N LEU A 382 -12.61 -26.08 21.38
CA LEU A 382 -11.60 -26.72 22.25
C LEU A 382 -10.27 -25.95 22.17
N PRO A 383 -9.38 -26.08 23.19
CA PRO A 383 -8.38 -25.04 23.50
C PRO A 383 -7.07 -25.15 22.73
N ILE A 384 -6.32 -24.04 22.75
CA ILE A 384 -4.98 -23.89 22.18
C ILE A 384 -3.95 -24.56 23.12
N SER A 385 -3.07 -25.39 22.56
CA SER A 385 -1.83 -25.80 23.22
C SER A 385 -0.61 -25.11 22.60
N THR A 386 0.29 -24.62 23.44
CA THR A 386 1.53 -23.95 23.03
C THR A 386 2.62 -24.96 22.69
N PHE A 387 3.33 -24.75 21.59
CA PHE A 387 4.60 -25.42 21.29
C PHE A 387 5.70 -24.38 21.03
N PRO A 388 6.94 -24.60 21.51
CA PRO A 388 8.05 -23.69 21.27
C PRO A 388 8.61 -23.83 19.85
N MET A 389 9.02 -22.71 19.26
CA MET A 389 9.73 -22.65 17.98
C MET A 389 11.12 -22.07 18.20
N THR A 390 12.16 -22.82 17.83
CA THR A 390 13.53 -22.30 17.70
C THR A 390 13.76 -21.82 16.27
N GLU A 391 14.10 -20.55 16.11
CA GLU A 391 14.31 -19.91 14.80
C GLU A 391 15.70 -20.20 14.20
N PRO A 392 15.80 -20.23 12.86
CA PRO A 392 16.97 -19.78 12.12
C PRO A 392 16.75 -18.34 11.62
N HIS A 393 17.51 -17.37 12.15
CA HIS A 393 17.33 -15.96 11.78
C HIS A 393 17.61 -15.68 10.29
N PRO A 394 16.78 -14.87 9.61
CA PRO A 394 17.11 -14.25 8.32
C PRO A 394 18.25 -13.23 8.45
N ARG A 395 18.84 -12.85 7.31
CA ARG A 395 19.92 -11.86 7.23
C ARG A 395 19.44 -10.47 7.64
N GLU A 396 20.15 -9.83 8.56
CA GLU A 396 19.91 -8.45 8.99
C GLU A 396 20.06 -7.47 7.79
N LEU A 397 19.14 -6.48 7.73
CA LEU A 397 19.19 -5.37 6.78
C LEU A 397 20.22 -4.33 7.26
N THR A 398 21.01 -3.76 6.35
CA THR A 398 22.15 -2.94 6.72
C THR A 398 21.80 -1.45 6.82
N GLU A 399 22.60 -0.69 7.58
CA GLU A 399 22.46 0.77 7.75
C GLU A 399 22.32 1.50 6.39
N GLY A 400 23.07 1.06 5.38
CA GLY A 400 23.04 1.65 4.03
C GLY A 400 21.74 1.38 3.25
N ASP A 401 21.06 0.26 3.49
CA ASP A 401 19.79 -0.08 2.84
C ASP A 401 18.69 0.89 3.32
N TYR A 402 18.66 1.18 4.62
CA TYR A 402 17.72 2.14 5.22
C TYR A 402 18.06 3.59 4.87
N ILE A 403 19.34 3.97 4.86
CA ILE A 403 19.74 5.32 4.42
C ILE A 403 19.36 5.54 2.95
N GLY A 404 19.60 4.58 2.05
CA GLY A 404 19.18 4.70 0.64
C GLY A 404 17.67 4.81 0.46
N ALA A 405 16.87 4.12 1.28
CA ALA A 405 15.42 4.25 1.29
C ALA A 405 14.95 5.61 1.85
N LEU A 406 15.60 6.16 2.87
CA LEU A 406 15.24 7.46 3.46
C LEU A 406 15.72 8.63 2.60
N ASP A 407 16.89 8.53 1.98
CA ASP A 407 17.42 9.51 1.02
C ASP A 407 16.53 9.59 -0.22
N SER A 408 16.14 8.46 -0.82
CA SER A 408 15.19 8.43 -1.94
C SER A 408 13.75 8.85 -1.60
N LEU A 409 13.42 8.98 -0.31
CA LEU A 409 12.17 9.58 0.18
C LEU A 409 12.30 11.09 0.50
N THR A 410 13.53 11.64 0.56
CA THR A 410 13.80 13.01 1.01
C THR A 410 14.64 13.85 0.03
N HIS A 411 15.18 13.24 -1.04
CA HIS A 411 15.85 13.88 -2.16
C HIS A 411 15.24 13.48 -3.51
N GLY A 412 14.68 14.47 -4.20
CA GLY A 412 14.74 14.51 -5.66
C GLY A 412 16.11 15.06 -6.08
N PRO A 413 16.74 14.54 -7.15
CA PRO A 413 18.11 14.90 -7.50
C PRO A 413 18.22 16.28 -8.18
N ASP A 414 19.10 17.13 -7.65
CA ASP A 414 19.83 18.22 -8.32
C ASP A 414 19.07 19.11 -9.33
N GLU A 415 17.83 19.48 -9.03
CA GLU A 415 17.06 20.46 -9.79
C GLU A 415 16.60 21.63 -8.90
N GLU A 416 16.41 22.82 -9.51
CA GLU A 416 15.75 23.97 -8.89
C GLU A 416 14.42 23.56 -8.22
N PRO A 417 13.95 24.24 -7.16
CA PRO A 417 12.82 23.80 -6.33
C PRO A 417 11.51 23.70 -7.13
N LYS A 418 11.30 22.50 -7.71
CA LYS A 418 10.07 22.08 -8.38
C LYS A 418 8.91 22.03 -7.38
N GLU A 419 7.70 21.95 -7.93
CA GLU A 419 6.40 21.94 -7.25
C GLU A 419 6.15 20.67 -6.38
N LEU A 420 7.14 20.26 -5.57
CA LEU A 420 7.07 19.13 -4.63
C LEU A 420 6.38 19.55 -3.32
N ASP A 421 5.20 20.16 -3.45
CA ASP A 421 4.39 20.63 -2.34
C ASP A 421 3.91 19.45 -1.47
N ILE A 422 4.60 19.25 -0.35
CA ILE A 422 4.35 18.21 0.66
C ILE A 422 2.96 18.29 1.32
N HIS A 423 2.13 19.28 0.98
CA HIS A 423 0.77 19.47 1.49
C HIS A 423 -0.34 19.48 0.45
N THR A 424 -0.10 19.08 -0.80
CA THR A 424 -1.15 19.19 -1.84
C THR A 424 -2.44 18.43 -1.47
N PRO A 425 -3.62 19.08 -1.45
CA PRO A 425 -4.83 18.49 -0.84
C PRO A 425 -5.66 17.58 -1.74
N ALA A 426 -6.05 16.43 -1.20
CA ALA A 426 -7.19 15.65 -1.68
C ALA A 426 -8.51 16.25 -1.15
N GLU A 427 -8.93 17.39 -1.71
CA GLU A 427 -10.12 18.10 -1.27
C GLU A 427 -11.43 17.46 -1.80
N HIS A 428 -12.51 17.51 -1.00
CA HIS A 428 -13.83 17.05 -1.43
C HIS A 428 -14.49 18.08 -2.36
N GLY A 429 -14.50 17.78 -3.67
CA GLY A 429 -15.27 18.52 -4.67
C GLY A 429 -14.41 19.28 -5.68
N GLU A 430 -14.54 18.89 -6.95
CA GLU A 430 -14.26 19.71 -8.15
C GLU A 430 -12.95 20.54 -8.21
N SER A 431 -11.82 20.00 -7.73
CA SER A 431 -10.51 20.62 -8.00
C SER A 431 -9.40 19.60 -8.30
N ARG A 432 -9.01 19.49 -9.57
CA ARG A 432 -7.92 18.60 -10.03
C ARG A 432 -6.57 19.03 -9.44
N VAL A 433 -6.05 18.27 -8.47
CA VAL A 433 -4.62 18.29 -8.15
C VAL A 433 -3.82 17.82 -9.37
N LYS A 434 -2.76 18.54 -9.74
CA LYS A 434 -1.96 18.25 -10.95
C LYS A 434 -0.79 17.29 -10.68
N HIS A 435 -0.97 16.26 -9.87
CA HIS A 435 -0.01 15.15 -9.76
C HIS A 435 -0.08 14.25 -11.00
N LYS A 436 0.31 14.83 -12.14
CA LYS A 436 0.18 14.32 -13.51
C LYS A 436 0.76 12.93 -13.70
N TRP A 437 1.77 12.55 -12.92
CA TRP A 437 2.36 11.21 -12.99
C TRP A 437 1.49 10.21 -12.22
N LEU A 438 1.19 10.47 -10.94
CA LEU A 438 0.47 9.54 -10.09
C LEU A 438 -0.99 9.32 -10.54
N GLN A 439 -1.72 10.38 -10.92
CA GLN A 439 -3.07 10.27 -11.48
C GLN A 439 -3.11 9.57 -12.85
N HIS A 440 -2.00 9.58 -13.61
CA HIS A 440 -1.89 8.89 -14.90
C HIS A 440 -1.64 7.39 -14.74
N PHE A 441 -1.00 6.96 -13.64
CA PHE A 441 -0.83 5.55 -13.30
C PHE A 441 -2.01 4.97 -12.51
N ILE A 442 -2.61 5.72 -11.57
CA ILE A 442 -3.73 5.25 -10.74
C ILE A 442 -4.84 6.33 -10.66
N PRO A 443 -5.76 6.38 -11.64
CA PRO A 443 -6.92 7.27 -11.59
C PRO A 443 -7.81 6.96 -10.37
N GLY A 444 -8.10 7.97 -9.56
CA GLY A 444 -8.99 7.84 -8.40
C GLY A 444 -8.32 7.41 -7.08
N ILE A 445 -6.99 7.38 -6.99
CA ILE A 445 -6.27 7.08 -5.73
C ILE A 445 -6.64 8.04 -4.58
N GLU A 446 -6.94 9.31 -4.89
CA GLU A 446 -7.45 10.31 -3.94
C GLU A 446 -8.83 9.92 -3.39
N LYS A 447 -9.71 9.35 -4.23
CA LYS A 447 -11.03 8.86 -3.82
C LYS A 447 -10.90 7.62 -2.93
N MET A 448 -10.01 6.67 -3.28
CA MET A 448 -9.63 5.59 -2.35
C MET A 448 -9.15 6.14 -1.01
N ALA A 449 -8.22 7.11 -0.99
CA ALA A 449 -7.70 7.67 0.26
C ALA A 449 -8.80 8.29 1.16
N SER A 450 -9.84 8.88 0.55
CA SER A 450 -11.04 9.33 1.28
C SER A 450 -11.96 8.20 1.73
N GLU A 451 -12.16 7.17 0.91
CA GLU A 451 -13.09 6.04 1.18
C GLU A 451 -12.50 4.99 2.12
N TYR A 452 -11.18 4.90 2.25
CA TYR A 452 -10.45 3.86 3.00
C TYR A 452 -9.88 4.36 4.35
N HIS A 453 -10.33 5.50 4.86
CA HIS A 453 -10.00 6.01 6.20
C HIS A 453 -8.49 6.04 6.52
N VAL A 454 -7.72 6.76 5.69
CA VAL A 454 -6.25 6.91 5.83
C VAL A 454 -5.87 8.08 6.75
N GLY A 455 -6.23 8.02 8.03
CA GLY A 455 -6.09 9.15 8.97
C GLY A 455 -6.30 8.78 10.45
N ASN A 456 -6.51 9.79 11.30
CA ASN A 456 -6.76 9.63 12.74
C ASN A 456 -8.21 10.01 13.10
N PHE A 457 -8.76 9.42 14.17
CA PHE A 457 -10.03 9.87 14.76
C PHE A 457 -9.76 10.70 16.01
N VAL A 458 -10.54 11.76 16.19
CA VAL A 458 -10.53 12.62 17.38
C VAL A 458 -11.96 12.83 17.88
N LEU A 459 -12.13 13.29 19.12
CA LEU A 459 -13.43 13.59 19.71
C LEU A 459 -13.63 15.10 19.89
N THR A 460 -14.84 15.60 19.71
CA THR A 460 -15.22 16.89 20.30
C THR A 460 -15.36 16.75 21.81
N ARG A 461 -15.19 17.86 22.53
CA ARG A 461 -15.51 17.97 23.94
C ARG A 461 -17.02 17.81 24.21
N GLY A 462 -17.39 17.46 25.45
CA GLY A 462 -18.75 17.53 25.99
C GLY A 462 -19.38 16.17 26.33
N ASP A 463 -20.61 16.21 26.83
CA ASP A 463 -21.34 15.02 27.28
C ASP A 463 -21.60 14.02 26.14
N SER A 464 -21.90 14.54 24.94
CA SER A 464 -22.11 13.79 23.70
C SER A 464 -20.98 14.06 22.70
N PRO A 465 -19.79 13.45 22.85
CA PRO A 465 -18.64 13.74 22.01
C PRO A 465 -18.83 13.21 20.58
N VAL A 466 -18.69 14.09 19.59
CA VAL A 466 -18.76 13.73 18.16
C VAL A 466 -17.39 13.23 17.71
N LYS A 467 -17.36 12.07 17.05
CA LYS A 467 -16.15 11.47 16.50
C LYS A 467 -15.80 12.12 15.15
N ILE A 468 -14.85 13.05 15.16
CA ILE A 468 -14.33 13.73 13.97
C ILE A 468 -13.24 12.87 13.32
N TRP A 469 -13.12 13.01 12.00
CA TRP A 469 -12.14 12.31 11.17
C TRP A 469 -11.08 13.28 10.63
N GLU A 470 -9.81 12.98 10.89
CA GLU A 470 -8.66 13.78 10.44
C GLU A 470 -7.89 13.02 9.37
N SER A 471 -8.16 13.33 8.10
CA SER A 471 -7.44 12.77 6.95
C SER A 471 -5.98 13.24 6.92
N MET A 472 -5.06 12.33 6.63
CA MET A 472 -3.64 12.64 6.40
C MET A 472 -3.23 12.14 5.00
N PRO A 473 -2.34 12.82 4.26
CA PRO A 473 -1.92 12.34 2.94
C PRO A 473 -1.29 10.95 3.02
N ILE A 474 -1.70 10.04 2.13
CA ILE A 474 -1.36 8.61 2.22
C ILE A 474 0.16 8.34 2.26
N TYR A 475 0.95 9.10 1.49
CA TYR A 475 2.41 8.97 1.47
C TYR A 475 3.06 9.30 2.83
N VAL A 476 2.50 10.26 3.59
CA VAL A 476 2.97 10.57 4.95
C VAL A 476 2.72 9.38 5.87
N ARG A 477 1.54 8.75 5.81
CA ARG A 477 1.23 7.57 6.63
C ARG A 477 2.11 6.37 6.27
N VAL A 478 2.37 6.14 4.98
CA VAL A 478 3.26 5.06 4.51
C VAL A 478 4.70 5.31 4.96
N GLY A 479 5.26 6.51 4.74
CA GLY A 479 6.60 6.86 5.18
C GLY A 479 6.77 6.73 6.70
N MET A 480 5.77 7.15 7.47
CA MET A 480 5.75 6.97 8.92
C MET A 480 5.71 5.51 9.36
N GLN A 481 4.87 4.67 8.74
CA GLN A 481 4.82 3.23 9.07
C GLN A 481 6.08 2.48 8.61
N LEU A 482 6.81 2.97 7.61
CA LEU A 482 8.12 2.44 7.22
C LEU A 482 9.24 2.84 8.19
N LEU A 483 9.16 4.04 8.80
CA LEU A 483 10.21 4.58 9.68
C LEU A 483 10.06 4.22 11.16
N TYR A 484 8.84 4.20 11.71
CA TYR A 484 8.62 4.22 13.16
C TYR A 484 8.00 2.95 13.76
N HIS A 485 7.58 2.00 12.93
CA HIS A 485 6.65 0.94 13.33
C HIS A 485 7.24 -0.45 13.06
N GLY A 486 7.91 -1.01 14.08
CA GLY A 486 8.51 -2.35 14.08
C GLY A 486 9.85 -2.41 14.82
N ARG A 487 10.22 -3.59 15.33
CA ARG A 487 11.41 -3.77 16.18
C ARG A 487 12.76 -3.51 15.49
N GLU A 488 12.80 -3.65 14.17
CA GLU A 488 14.01 -3.31 13.39
C GLU A 488 14.05 -1.81 13.08
N GLN A 489 12.89 -1.19 12.85
CA GLN A 489 12.72 0.26 12.72
C GLN A 489 13.15 0.98 14.01
N GLU A 490 12.79 0.47 15.19
CA GLU A 490 13.29 0.94 16.50
C GLU A 490 14.83 1.01 16.54
N ARG A 491 15.53 0.00 15.99
CA ARG A 491 17.01 -0.06 15.94
C ARG A 491 17.58 0.93 14.93
N VAL A 492 16.92 1.08 13.77
CA VAL A 492 17.35 2.01 12.70
C VAL A 492 17.26 3.47 13.16
N LEU A 493 16.19 3.83 13.87
CA LEU A 493 16.07 5.13 14.55
C LEU A 493 17.01 5.27 15.76
N GLY A 494 17.86 4.28 16.06
CA GLY A 494 18.98 4.37 17.00
C GLY A 494 20.32 4.71 16.33
N TYR A 495 20.41 4.74 15.00
CA TYR A 495 21.65 5.08 14.30
C TYR A 495 21.81 6.60 14.15
N SER A 496 22.95 7.13 14.59
CA SER A 496 23.24 8.57 14.54
C SER A 496 23.25 9.17 13.14
N LYS A 497 23.48 8.38 12.08
CA LYS A 497 23.33 8.85 10.69
C LYS A 497 21.86 9.09 10.29
N VAL A 498 20.93 8.33 10.84
CA VAL A 498 19.49 8.50 10.59
C VAL A 498 18.98 9.73 11.35
N ASP A 499 19.38 9.89 12.62
CA ASP A 499 19.11 11.11 13.40
C ASP A 499 19.64 12.36 12.68
N ALA A 500 20.90 12.32 12.19
CA ALA A 500 21.51 13.44 11.47
C ALA A 500 20.81 13.75 10.13
N LEU A 501 20.35 12.75 9.39
CA LEU A 501 19.59 12.95 8.14
C LEU A 501 18.20 13.57 8.41
N LEU A 502 17.53 13.16 9.49
CA LEU A 502 16.26 13.77 9.92
C LEU A 502 16.44 15.22 10.39
N GLU A 503 17.55 15.53 11.06
CA GLU A 503 17.95 16.89 11.41
C GLU A 503 18.25 17.74 10.16
N GLU A 504 19.11 17.26 9.26
CA GLU A 504 19.47 17.99 8.03
C GLU A 504 18.24 18.33 7.19
N GLN A 505 17.34 17.36 6.98
CA GLN A 505 16.10 17.59 6.24
C GLN A 505 15.15 18.56 6.96
N SER A 506 15.09 18.54 8.30
CA SER A 506 14.29 19.50 9.08
C SER A 506 14.85 20.92 8.97
N ILE A 507 16.19 21.09 9.04
CA ILE A 507 16.87 22.38 8.84
C ILE A 507 16.68 22.88 7.40
N LYS A 508 16.80 22.00 6.41
CA LYS A 508 16.64 22.31 4.98
C LYS A 508 15.21 22.77 4.66
N GLN A 509 14.21 22.09 5.19
CA GLN A 509 12.79 22.47 5.05
C GLN A 509 12.47 23.77 5.80
N GLY A 510 13.01 23.97 7.02
CA GLY A 510 12.87 25.25 7.74
C GLY A 510 13.35 26.44 6.90
N ARG A 511 14.56 26.34 6.32
CA ARG A 511 15.11 27.35 5.39
C ARG A 511 14.25 27.57 4.14
N ALA A 512 13.56 26.54 3.65
CA ALA A 512 12.65 26.66 2.52
C ALA A 512 11.38 27.44 2.89
N PHE A 513 10.80 27.19 4.06
CA PHE A 513 9.59 27.89 4.54
C PHE A 513 9.85 29.29 5.12
N ASP A 514 11.11 29.63 5.43
CA ASP A 514 11.59 31.00 5.64
C ASP A 514 11.95 31.73 4.34
N SER A 515 11.88 31.08 3.18
CA SER A 515 12.04 31.74 1.87
C SER A 515 10.74 32.44 1.44
N PRO A 516 10.82 33.61 0.78
CA PRO A 516 9.66 34.21 0.10
C PRO A 516 9.31 33.50 -1.22
N THR A 517 10.21 32.67 -1.76
CA THR A 517 10.01 31.94 -3.01
C THR A 517 8.79 31.02 -2.90
N ASN A 518 7.80 31.23 -3.78
CA ASN A 518 6.53 30.49 -3.84
C ASN A 518 5.68 30.52 -2.54
N ALA A 519 5.99 31.38 -1.56
CA ALA A 519 5.32 31.41 -0.26
C ALA A 519 3.80 31.49 -0.37
N LEU A 520 3.26 32.42 -1.17
CA LEU A 520 1.82 32.57 -1.41
C LEU A 520 1.16 31.28 -1.97
N ALA A 521 1.84 30.56 -2.87
CA ALA A 521 1.31 29.34 -3.46
C ALA A 521 1.23 28.20 -2.42
N HIS A 522 2.29 28.04 -1.61
CA HIS A 522 2.29 27.08 -0.50
C HIS A 522 1.22 27.43 0.56
N ILE A 523 1.08 28.72 0.91
CA ILE A 523 0.05 29.20 1.84
C ILE A 523 -1.36 28.91 1.30
N GLN A 524 -1.64 29.21 0.03
CA GLN A 524 -2.95 28.92 -0.59
C GLN A 524 -3.25 27.42 -0.64
N SER A 525 -2.25 26.59 -0.96
CA SER A 525 -2.37 25.12 -0.92
C SER A 525 -2.70 24.65 0.50
N PHE A 526 -1.97 25.14 1.51
CA PHE A 526 -2.13 24.74 2.90
C PHE A 526 -3.44 25.19 3.56
N ILE A 527 -3.91 26.41 3.25
CA ILE A 527 -5.24 26.91 3.65
C ILE A 527 -6.33 25.95 3.18
N LYS A 528 -6.22 25.47 1.94
CA LYS A 528 -7.12 24.51 1.32
C LYS A 528 -7.05 23.15 2.00
N THR A 529 -5.83 22.62 2.21
CA THR A 529 -5.60 21.30 2.87
C THR A 529 -6.17 21.19 4.27
N TYR A 530 -6.08 22.26 5.04
CA TYR A 530 -6.53 22.26 6.44
C TYR A 530 -7.81 23.08 6.66
N SER A 531 -8.49 23.50 5.57
CA SER A 531 -9.74 24.29 5.60
C SER A 531 -9.66 25.49 6.55
N ILE A 532 -8.54 26.21 6.54
CA ILE A 532 -8.18 27.19 7.58
C ILE A 532 -9.13 28.39 7.53
N ASN A 533 -9.82 28.66 8.64
CA ASN A 533 -10.73 29.79 8.75
C ASN A 533 -9.99 31.13 8.80
N LEU A 534 -9.86 31.77 7.63
CA LEU A 534 -9.21 33.09 7.49
C LEU A 534 -9.92 34.20 8.29
N SER A 535 -11.21 34.06 8.62
CA SER A 535 -11.95 35.10 9.34
C SER A 535 -11.49 35.31 10.79
N GLU A 536 -10.89 34.29 11.42
CA GLU A 536 -10.35 34.35 12.79
C GLU A 536 -8.95 35.00 12.84
N LEU A 537 -8.23 35.07 11.72
CA LEU A 537 -6.86 35.58 11.65
C LEU A 537 -6.81 37.10 11.83
N LEU A 538 -5.75 37.59 12.48
CA LEU A 538 -5.46 39.02 12.62
C LEU A 538 -5.24 39.67 11.25
N GLU A 539 -4.50 38.98 10.37
CA GLU A 539 -4.34 39.31 8.96
C GLU A 539 -5.01 38.22 8.11
N PRO A 540 -6.21 38.47 7.53
CA PRO A 540 -6.95 37.48 6.76
C PRO A 540 -6.45 37.29 5.31
N ASP A 541 -5.59 38.17 4.79
CA ASP A 541 -5.11 38.14 3.40
C ASP A 541 -3.80 37.32 3.26
N PRO A 542 -3.82 36.17 2.57
CA PRO A 542 -2.62 35.35 2.35
C PRO A 542 -1.47 36.08 1.65
N ALA A 543 -1.75 37.13 0.86
CA ALA A 543 -0.73 37.85 0.10
C ALA A 543 0.16 38.77 0.95
N LYS A 544 -0.19 39.02 2.23
CA LYS A 544 0.62 39.87 3.14
C LYS A 544 1.62 39.08 3.99
N TYR A 545 1.72 37.77 3.80
CA TYR A 545 2.66 36.91 4.50
C TYR A 545 3.91 36.67 3.65
N ASP A 546 5.01 37.35 3.97
CA ASP A 546 6.26 37.30 3.17
C ASP A 546 6.85 35.89 3.02
N THR A 547 6.61 35.01 3.99
CA THR A 547 7.12 33.63 4.02
C THR A 547 6.05 32.68 4.53
N PHE A 548 6.18 31.39 4.20
CA PHE A 548 5.24 30.39 4.69
C PHE A 548 5.26 30.28 6.22
N ASN A 549 6.43 30.35 6.86
CA ASN A 549 6.54 30.31 8.32
C ASN A 549 5.77 31.46 9.00
N LYS A 550 5.79 32.68 8.43
CA LYS A 550 4.99 33.80 8.95
C LYS A 550 3.49 33.50 8.96
N PHE A 551 2.99 32.75 7.96
CA PHE A 551 1.61 32.27 7.95
C PHE A 551 1.39 31.10 8.92
N PHE A 552 2.35 30.19 9.07
CA PHE A 552 2.22 29.07 9.99
C PHE A 552 1.99 29.56 11.44
N TYR A 553 2.82 30.49 11.93
CA TYR A 553 2.64 31.17 13.22
C TYR A 553 1.74 32.43 13.17
N ARG A 554 0.77 32.46 12.23
CA ARG A 554 -0.28 33.50 12.13
C ARG A 554 -0.90 33.83 13.49
N ALA A 555 -1.05 35.11 13.79
CA ALA A 555 -1.78 35.59 14.96
C ALA A 555 -3.31 35.57 14.71
N LEU A 556 -4.10 35.34 15.75
CA LEU A 556 -5.56 35.45 15.72
C LEU A 556 -6.03 36.84 16.16
N LYS A 557 -7.28 37.19 15.84
CA LYS A 557 -7.94 38.39 16.36
C LYS A 557 -8.17 38.27 17.87
N ALA A 558 -8.11 39.40 18.57
CA ALA A 558 -8.57 39.50 19.95
C ALA A 558 -10.03 39.00 20.06
N GLY A 559 -10.30 38.14 21.04
CA GLY A 559 -11.62 37.51 21.22
C GLY A 559 -11.88 36.25 20.36
N ALA A 560 -11.03 35.89 19.39
CA ALA A 560 -11.18 34.64 18.62
C ALA A 560 -11.00 33.37 19.49
N ARG A 561 -10.31 33.49 20.62
CA ARG A 561 -10.14 32.45 21.65
C ARG A 561 -10.53 33.05 23.01
N PRO A 562 -11.83 33.07 23.38
CA PRO A 562 -12.27 33.60 24.65
C PRO A 562 -11.82 32.68 25.79
N ILE A 563 -11.27 33.26 26.86
CA ILE A 563 -10.84 32.50 28.03
C ILE A 563 -12.07 32.10 28.84
N TYR A 564 -12.16 30.83 29.23
CA TYR A 564 -13.23 30.33 30.09
C TYR A 564 -13.04 30.83 31.53
N GLU A 565 -14.10 31.39 32.14
CA GLU A 565 -14.12 31.97 33.51
C GLU A 565 -12.86 32.81 33.83
N PRO A 566 -12.55 33.90 33.08
CA PRO A 566 -11.25 34.56 33.13
C PRO A 566 -10.87 35.07 34.52
N GLU A 567 -11.84 35.47 35.33
CA GLU A 567 -11.66 35.96 36.71
C GLU A 567 -11.44 34.84 37.75
N ASN A 568 -11.67 33.57 37.40
CA ASN A 568 -11.51 32.42 38.30
C ASN A 568 -10.06 31.91 38.29
N PRO A 569 -9.25 32.13 39.34
CA PRO A 569 -7.85 31.70 39.36
C PRO A 569 -7.68 30.17 39.47
N LYS A 570 -8.72 29.42 39.86
CA LYS A 570 -8.66 27.95 39.93
C LYS A 570 -8.72 27.27 38.57
N VAL A 571 -9.20 27.93 37.52
CA VAL A 571 -9.32 27.32 36.19
C VAL A 571 -7.95 27.20 35.51
N VAL A 572 -7.63 25.99 35.05
CA VAL A 572 -6.51 25.70 34.15
C VAL A 572 -7.07 25.62 32.73
N SER A 573 -6.52 26.40 31.80
CA SER A 573 -6.94 26.45 30.39
C SER A 573 -5.99 25.67 29.48
N SER A 574 -6.46 25.25 28.29
CA SER A 574 -5.56 24.76 27.25
C SER A 574 -4.61 25.86 26.78
N ALA A 575 -3.35 25.49 26.65
CA ALA A 575 -2.27 26.34 26.16
C ALA A 575 -2.20 26.44 24.62
N ALA A 576 -2.91 25.59 23.89
CA ALA A 576 -2.87 25.52 22.42
C ALA A 576 -4.24 25.15 21.84
N ASP A 577 -4.43 25.43 20.55
CA ASP A 577 -5.40 24.69 19.74
C ASP A 577 -4.76 23.35 19.42
N CYS A 578 -5.34 22.25 19.91
CA CYS A 578 -4.66 20.97 19.94
C CYS A 578 -5.60 19.75 19.99
N ARG A 579 -4.99 18.59 19.79
CA ARG A 579 -5.50 17.28 20.15
C ARG A 579 -4.94 16.93 21.53
N LEU A 580 -5.81 16.98 22.52
CA LEU A 580 -5.51 16.87 23.94
C LEU A 580 -5.67 15.43 24.43
N MET A 581 -4.70 14.98 25.21
CA MET A 581 -4.79 13.84 26.13
C MET A 581 -4.47 14.32 27.54
N VAL A 582 -5.18 13.83 28.56
CA VAL A 582 -4.93 14.12 29.97
C VAL A 582 -4.77 12.84 30.79
N PHE A 583 -3.87 12.87 31.76
CA PHE A 583 -3.53 11.74 32.61
C PHE A 583 -3.37 12.17 34.06
N GLU A 584 -3.88 11.36 34.98
CA GLU A 584 -3.80 11.60 36.44
C GLU A 584 -2.38 11.39 36.98
N SER A 585 -1.56 10.58 36.29
CA SER A 585 -0.15 10.34 36.61
C SER A 585 0.66 9.95 35.37
N VAL A 586 1.99 10.01 35.50
CA VAL A 586 2.96 9.54 34.50
C VAL A 586 2.74 8.07 34.14
N ASP A 587 2.47 7.22 35.14
CA ASP A 587 2.23 5.79 34.92
C ASP A 587 0.96 5.55 34.10
N LYS A 588 -0.12 6.32 34.35
CA LYS A 588 -1.33 6.27 33.51
C LYS A 588 -1.05 6.73 32.09
N ALA A 589 -0.21 7.74 31.90
CA ALA A 589 0.23 8.13 30.56
C ALA A 589 0.97 6.99 29.85
N LYS A 590 1.88 6.26 30.53
CA LYS A 590 2.60 5.12 29.96
C LYS A 590 1.73 3.88 29.75
N GLU A 591 0.75 3.63 30.61
CA GLU A 591 -0.23 2.55 30.46
C GLU A 591 -1.11 2.76 29.20
N ILE A 592 -1.55 4.00 28.98
CA ILE A 592 -2.58 4.32 27.99
C ILE A 592 -1.96 4.69 26.62
N TRP A 593 -0.94 5.55 26.59
CA TRP A 593 -0.56 6.32 25.39
C TRP A 593 0.95 6.43 25.10
N ILE A 594 1.77 6.80 26.09
CA ILE A 594 3.20 7.11 25.90
C ILE A 594 4.03 5.83 26.03
N LYS A 595 4.30 5.16 24.91
CA LYS A 595 4.92 3.81 24.93
C LYS A 595 6.45 3.78 24.94
N GLY A 596 7.10 4.93 24.83
CA GLY A 596 8.53 5.09 25.11
C GLY A 596 8.96 4.46 26.44
N ARG A 597 9.89 3.50 26.36
CA ARG A 597 10.31 2.66 27.49
C ARG A 597 10.90 3.49 28.63
N ASN A 598 11.75 4.49 28.32
CA ASN A 598 12.50 5.31 29.27
C ASN A 598 11.83 6.65 29.61
N PHE A 599 10.61 6.91 29.12
CA PHE A 599 9.85 8.12 29.46
C PHE A 599 9.65 8.24 30.98
N THR A 600 10.15 9.33 31.57
CA THR A 600 9.95 9.78 32.95
C THR A 600 9.98 11.31 32.97
N LEU A 601 9.52 11.95 34.05
CA LEU A 601 9.65 13.41 34.14
C LEU A 601 11.11 13.85 34.33
N ALA A 602 11.95 13.05 34.98
CA ALA A 602 13.39 13.31 35.08
C ALA A 602 14.06 13.34 33.68
N SER A 603 13.73 12.40 32.78
CA SER A 603 14.25 12.41 31.41
C SER A 603 13.57 13.46 30.51
N LEU A 604 12.32 13.83 30.77
CA LEU A 604 11.63 14.91 30.05
C LEU A 604 12.19 16.30 30.39
N LEU A 605 12.43 16.59 31.66
CA LEU A 605 12.94 17.89 32.12
C LEU A 605 14.46 18.00 32.06
N ASP A 606 15.16 16.86 31.92
CA ASP A 606 16.63 16.74 32.05
C ASP A 606 17.14 17.35 33.37
N ASP A 607 16.34 17.21 34.43
CA ASP A 607 16.59 17.77 35.75
C ASP A 607 15.85 16.92 36.80
N PRO A 608 16.55 16.01 37.51
CA PRO A 608 15.93 15.15 38.52
C PRO A 608 15.42 15.89 39.76
N GLU A 609 16.05 17.00 40.15
CA GLU A 609 15.69 17.77 41.35
C GLU A 609 14.41 18.60 41.13
N VAL A 610 14.27 19.16 39.93
CA VAL A 610 13.01 19.77 39.48
C VAL A 610 11.94 18.70 39.26
N ALA A 611 12.27 17.57 38.63
CA ALA A 611 11.30 16.51 38.34
C ALA A 611 10.68 15.87 39.59
N ALA A 612 11.40 15.80 40.72
CA ALA A 612 10.87 15.33 41.99
C ALA A 612 9.65 16.14 42.49
N GLN A 613 9.53 17.42 42.09
CA GLN A 613 8.38 18.28 42.42
C GLN A 613 7.10 17.88 41.67
N PHE A 614 7.23 17.05 40.63
CA PHE A 614 6.15 16.59 39.75
C PHE A 614 5.96 15.07 39.79
N GLU A 615 6.66 14.36 40.68
CA GLU A 615 6.57 12.89 40.76
C GLU A 615 5.15 12.45 41.13
N ASN A 616 4.61 11.47 40.40
CA ASN A 616 3.20 11.07 40.44
C ASN A 616 2.18 12.21 40.15
N GLY A 617 2.63 13.33 39.61
CA GLY A 617 1.80 14.48 39.24
C GLY A 617 0.97 14.26 37.97
N PRO A 618 -0.19 14.94 37.86
CA PRO A 618 -1.00 14.91 36.65
C PRO A 618 -0.32 15.66 35.50
N LEU A 619 -0.53 15.15 34.28
CA LEU A 619 0.00 15.76 33.06
C LEU A 619 -1.02 15.80 31.92
N ALA A 620 -0.86 16.78 31.05
CA ALA A 620 -1.57 16.89 29.78
C ALA A 620 -0.59 16.90 28.61
N VAL A 621 -0.97 16.27 27.51
CA VAL A 621 -0.24 16.23 26.24
C VAL A 621 -1.10 16.90 25.18
N LEU A 622 -0.64 18.05 24.69
CA LEU A 622 -1.32 18.92 23.73
C LEU A 622 -0.60 18.78 22.40
N ARG A 623 -1.08 17.92 21.50
CA ARG A 623 -0.50 17.73 20.17
C ARG A 623 -1.13 18.71 19.17
N LEU A 624 -0.32 19.56 18.55
CA LEU A 624 -0.77 20.46 17.51
C LEU A 624 -0.68 19.75 16.15
N ALA A 625 -1.79 19.67 15.42
CA ALA A 625 -1.83 19.22 14.02
C ALA A 625 -1.52 20.40 13.09
N PRO A 626 -0.93 20.20 11.90
CA PRO A 626 -0.42 21.32 11.07
C PRO A 626 -1.45 22.42 10.72
N GLY A 627 -2.74 22.09 10.67
CA GLY A 627 -3.81 23.06 10.44
C GLY A 627 -4.08 24.02 11.61
N ASP A 628 -3.56 23.73 12.79
CA ASP A 628 -3.89 24.42 14.04
C ASP A 628 -3.24 25.82 14.13
N TYR A 629 -3.59 26.53 15.20
CA TYR A 629 -2.96 27.77 15.62
C TYR A 629 -1.70 27.45 16.43
N HIS A 630 -0.52 27.56 15.81
CA HIS A 630 0.76 27.13 16.38
C HIS A 630 1.43 28.14 17.33
N ARG A 631 0.71 29.15 17.81
CA ARG A 631 1.12 29.97 18.96
C ARG A 631 0.55 29.38 20.24
N TYR A 632 1.36 29.37 21.29
CA TYR A 632 1.01 28.78 22.58
C TYR A 632 1.06 29.78 23.73
N HIS A 633 0.20 29.51 24.70
CA HIS A 633 -0.25 30.46 25.70
C HIS A 633 -0.12 29.86 27.11
N SER A 634 -0.04 30.69 28.14
CA SER A 634 0.05 30.20 29.51
C SER A 634 -1.26 29.49 29.91
N PRO A 635 -1.21 28.23 30.40
CA PRO A 635 -2.42 27.52 30.85
C PRO A 635 -3.00 28.08 32.15
N VAL A 636 -2.27 28.99 32.82
CA VAL A 636 -2.53 29.53 34.17
C VAL A 636 -2.05 30.99 34.26
N LYS A 637 -2.55 31.75 35.25
CA LYS A 637 -1.92 33.00 35.64
C LYS A 637 -0.65 32.69 36.44
N GLY A 638 0.43 33.43 36.21
CA GLY A 638 1.66 33.27 36.99
C GLY A 638 2.86 34.02 36.43
N LYS A 639 4.04 33.67 36.92
CA LYS A 639 5.32 34.27 36.52
C LYS A 639 6.23 33.25 35.83
N VAL A 640 6.78 33.61 34.68
CA VAL A 640 7.68 32.74 33.91
C VAL A 640 9.02 32.61 34.64
N GLY A 641 9.38 31.38 34.98
CA GLY A 641 10.64 31.02 35.62
C GLY A 641 11.78 30.81 34.62
N ALA A 642 12.81 30.08 35.02
CA ALA A 642 13.91 29.75 34.13
C ALA A 642 13.46 28.84 32.97
N SER A 643 14.12 29.01 31.83
CA SER A 643 13.97 28.19 30.64
C SER A 643 15.26 27.40 30.38
N LYS A 644 15.13 26.13 30.00
CA LYS A 644 16.22 25.25 29.57
C LYS A 644 15.91 24.70 28.18
N SER A 645 16.80 24.91 27.22
CA SER A 645 16.76 24.21 25.93
C SER A 645 17.52 22.89 26.05
N ILE A 646 16.95 21.84 25.48
CA ILE A 646 17.52 20.49 25.44
C ILE A 646 17.58 20.07 23.96
N ASP A 647 18.80 19.86 23.47
CA ASP A 647 19.02 19.36 22.11
C ASP A 647 18.66 17.88 21.98
N GLY A 648 18.32 17.48 20.76
CA GLY A 648 17.82 16.15 20.48
C GLY A 648 17.35 15.99 19.04
N THR A 649 16.74 14.84 18.77
CA THR A 649 16.23 14.42 17.47
C THR A 649 14.91 15.13 17.08
N TYR A 650 14.38 14.76 15.91
CA TYR A 650 13.11 15.29 15.39
C TYR A 650 12.19 14.14 14.95
N PHE A 651 11.84 13.23 15.86
CA PHE A 651 10.85 12.20 15.60
C PHE A 651 9.43 12.76 15.53
N THR A 652 8.52 12.06 14.84
CA THR A 652 7.13 12.51 14.69
C THR A 652 6.30 12.31 15.96
N VAL A 653 5.60 13.35 16.40
CA VAL A 653 4.71 13.33 17.58
C VAL A 653 3.29 12.83 17.30
N ASN A 654 3.07 12.22 16.14
CA ASN A 654 1.77 11.63 15.75
C ASN A 654 1.44 10.42 16.66
N PRO A 655 0.15 10.17 16.98
CA PRO A 655 -0.30 8.98 17.71
C PRO A 655 0.28 7.65 17.20
N VAL A 656 0.50 7.49 15.89
CA VAL A 656 1.07 6.28 15.28
C VAL A 656 2.54 6.03 15.68
N CYS A 657 3.25 7.02 16.20
CA CYS A 657 4.62 6.88 16.71
C CYS A 657 4.69 6.96 18.25
N VAL A 658 3.85 7.77 18.90
CA VAL A 658 3.84 7.93 20.36
C VAL A 658 3.35 6.65 21.08
N ASN A 659 2.50 5.86 20.40
CA ASN A 659 2.01 4.57 20.87
C ASN A 659 2.93 3.37 20.54
N GLU A 660 4.13 3.60 19.98
CA GLU A 660 5.17 2.57 19.77
C GLU A 660 6.25 2.68 20.86
N ASP A 661 7.11 1.67 21.00
CA ASP A 661 8.12 1.54 22.08
C ASP A 661 9.29 2.57 22.04
N ILE A 662 9.10 3.71 21.37
CA ILE A 662 10.09 4.75 21.09
C ILE A 662 9.93 5.94 22.03
N ASP A 663 11.04 6.41 22.61
CA ASP A 663 11.12 7.54 23.55
C ASP A 663 11.02 8.93 22.84
N VAL A 664 9.95 9.15 22.07
CA VAL A 664 9.74 10.33 21.22
C VAL A 664 9.94 11.65 21.99
N PHE A 665 9.21 11.85 23.09
CA PHE A 665 9.20 13.14 23.80
C PHE A 665 10.51 13.47 24.55
N THR A 666 11.35 12.46 24.83
CA THR A 666 12.59 12.63 25.62
C THR A 666 13.86 12.51 24.77
N ARG A 667 13.78 11.91 23.56
CA ARG A 667 14.81 12.04 22.52
C ARG A 667 14.65 13.27 21.65
N ASN A 668 13.46 13.86 21.51
CA ASN A 668 13.27 15.04 20.67
C ASN A 668 13.87 16.32 21.28
N LYS A 669 14.35 17.23 20.42
CA LYS A 669 14.68 18.61 20.81
C LYS A 669 13.47 19.27 21.47
N ARG A 670 13.69 19.88 22.63
CA ARG A 670 12.62 20.46 23.44
C ARG A 670 13.08 21.63 24.29
N ASP A 671 12.12 22.47 24.65
CA ASP A 671 12.28 23.63 25.50
C ASP A 671 11.46 23.42 26.77
N VAL A 672 12.14 23.36 27.91
CA VAL A 672 11.52 23.25 29.23
C VAL A 672 11.42 24.65 29.83
N THR A 673 10.23 25.03 30.28
CA THR A 673 9.99 26.31 30.96
C THR A 673 9.19 26.03 32.23
N LEU A 674 9.63 26.54 33.38
CA LEU A 674 8.80 26.50 34.60
C LEU A 674 7.92 27.75 34.65
N ILE A 675 6.63 27.59 34.93
CA ILE A 675 5.70 28.71 35.19
C ILE A 675 5.27 28.63 36.66
N HIS A 676 5.52 29.69 37.42
CA HIS A 676 5.14 29.79 38.83
C HIS A 676 3.70 30.31 38.91
N ALA A 677 2.74 29.39 39.05
CA ALA A 677 1.31 29.61 38.91
C ALA A 677 0.65 30.12 40.20
N GLU A 678 -0.26 31.08 40.07
CA GLU A 678 -1.04 31.65 41.17
C GLU A 678 -2.35 30.86 41.38
N ALA A 679 -2.29 29.77 42.15
CA ALA A 679 -3.41 28.84 42.33
C ALA A 679 -4.54 29.34 43.26
N GLY A 680 -4.80 30.66 43.30
CA GLY A 680 -5.92 31.27 44.02
C GLY A 680 -5.82 31.32 45.56
N ALA A 681 -4.79 30.72 46.17
CA ALA A 681 -4.60 30.64 47.62
C ALA A 681 -3.34 31.37 48.14
N GLY A 682 -2.75 32.26 47.33
CA GLY A 682 -1.45 32.90 47.64
C GLY A 682 -0.23 31.96 47.53
N GLN A 683 -0.44 30.68 47.18
CA GLN A 683 0.62 29.73 46.89
C GLN A 683 1.04 29.82 45.43
N SER A 684 2.35 29.92 45.21
CA SER A 684 3.01 29.81 43.91
C SER A 684 3.35 28.34 43.63
N LEU A 685 2.61 27.67 42.74
CA LEU A 685 2.88 26.29 42.35
C LEU A 685 3.75 26.24 41.08
N PRO A 686 4.83 25.47 41.03
CA PRO A 686 5.59 25.28 39.79
C PRO A 686 4.78 24.43 38.81
N VAL A 687 4.70 24.85 37.55
CA VAL A 687 4.10 24.09 36.44
C VAL A 687 5.18 23.88 35.39
N ALA A 688 5.50 22.62 35.09
CA ALA A 688 6.44 22.29 34.04
C ALA A 688 5.75 22.41 32.68
N PHE A 689 6.17 23.40 31.89
CA PHE A 689 5.63 23.73 30.58
C PHE A 689 6.69 23.37 29.52
N VAL A 690 6.57 22.21 28.88
CA VAL A 690 7.57 21.65 27.96
C VAL A 690 7.08 21.73 26.52
N GLN A 691 7.82 22.41 25.66
CA GLN A 691 7.57 22.52 24.22
C GLN A 691 8.44 21.49 23.51
N VAL A 692 7.86 20.60 22.72
CA VAL A 692 8.58 19.50 22.06
C VAL A 692 8.50 19.67 20.55
N GLY A 693 9.66 19.85 19.92
CA GLY A 693 9.80 19.83 18.46
C GLY A 693 9.57 18.43 17.90
N ALA A 694 9.40 18.32 16.59
CA ALA A 694 9.17 17.03 15.93
C ALA A 694 9.69 17.08 14.49
N MET A 695 9.51 16.00 13.74
CA MET A 695 9.90 15.93 12.33
C MET A 695 9.36 17.16 11.57
N LEU A 696 10.26 17.88 10.89
CA LEU A 696 10.06 19.18 10.23
C LEU A 696 9.99 20.42 11.17
N VAL A 697 9.58 20.31 12.44
CA VAL A 697 9.68 21.40 13.44
C VAL A 697 11.01 21.34 14.20
N GLY A 698 11.99 22.08 13.71
CA GLY A 698 13.19 22.41 14.49
C GLY A 698 12.99 23.58 15.46
N SER A 699 12.19 24.57 15.08
CA SER A 699 12.20 25.90 15.71
C SER A 699 11.05 26.11 16.69
N ILE A 700 11.41 26.19 17.96
CA ILE A 700 10.59 26.66 19.07
C ILE A 700 11.00 28.11 19.36
N VAL A 701 10.05 29.03 19.48
CA VAL A 701 10.33 30.46 19.71
C VAL A 701 9.55 30.96 20.92
N ARG A 702 10.25 31.43 21.95
CA ARG A 702 9.65 32.06 23.13
C ARG A 702 9.32 33.53 22.82
N THR A 703 8.17 34.00 23.31
CA THR A 703 7.78 35.42 23.35
C THR A 703 7.49 35.90 24.79
N ALA A 704 7.77 35.02 25.77
CA ALA A 704 7.83 35.34 27.18
C ALA A 704 9.21 34.97 27.76
N ASP A 705 9.96 35.98 28.18
CA ASP A 705 11.24 35.82 28.86
C ASP A 705 11.08 35.43 30.34
N LYS A 706 12.19 35.00 30.95
CA LYS A 706 12.28 34.81 32.41
C LYS A 706 11.84 36.08 33.15
N ASP A 707 11.18 35.88 34.28
CA ASP A 707 10.63 36.90 35.17
C ASP A 707 9.45 37.72 34.61
N LYS A 708 8.97 37.46 33.38
CA LYS A 708 7.74 38.04 32.83
C LYS A 708 6.50 37.47 33.53
N GLU A 709 5.57 38.35 33.91
CA GLU A 709 4.23 37.95 34.36
C GLU A 709 3.34 37.62 33.16
N VAL A 710 2.55 36.55 33.28
CA VAL A 710 1.65 36.05 32.23
C VAL A 710 0.26 35.74 32.80
N GLU A 711 -0.77 36.30 32.17
CA GLU A 711 -2.16 35.93 32.46
C GLU A 711 -2.51 34.59 31.81
N ARG A 712 -3.57 33.92 32.31
CA ARG A 712 -4.10 32.70 31.67
C ARG A 712 -4.58 33.03 30.26
N GLY A 713 -4.05 32.32 29.26
CA GLY A 713 -4.28 32.60 27.85
C GLY A 713 -3.38 33.70 27.25
N GLY A 714 -2.46 34.29 28.01
CA GLY A 714 -1.42 35.19 27.48
C GLY A 714 -0.36 34.43 26.69
N GLU A 715 0.17 35.01 25.61
CA GLU A 715 1.14 34.34 24.73
C GLU A 715 2.50 34.11 25.43
N VAL A 716 3.03 32.89 25.28
CA VAL A 716 4.33 32.43 25.81
C VAL A 716 5.32 32.12 24.67
N GLY A 717 4.84 31.75 23.49
CA GLY A 717 5.67 31.53 22.30
C GLY A 717 4.92 30.92 21.13
N TYR A 718 5.66 30.38 20.16
CA TYR A 718 5.13 29.71 18.98
C TYR A 718 6.11 28.69 18.37
N PHE A 719 5.57 27.77 17.57
CA PHE A 719 6.36 26.87 16.72
C PHE A 719 6.43 27.39 15.28
N ALA A 720 7.55 27.15 14.60
CA ALA A 720 7.60 27.21 13.14
C ALA A 720 7.00 25.93 12.51
N TYR A 721 6.95 25.85 11.17
CA TYR A 721 6.24 24.83 10.41
C TYR A 721 6.54 23.36 10.80
N GLY A 722 5.46 22.57 10.97
CA GLY A 722 5.47 21.10 11.02
C GLY A 722 4.63 20.51 12.17
N GLY A 723 4.95 19.30 12.63
CA GLY A 723 4.31 18.69 13.82
C GLY A 723 4.90 19.20 15.14
N SER A 724 4.08 19.50 16.14
CA SER A 724 4.55 20.00 17.44
C SER A 724 3.68 19.51 18.60
N THR A 725 4.25 19.41 19.80
CA THR A 725 3.54 19.00 21.02
C THR A 725 3.96 19.86 22.20
N ILE A 726 3.03 20.14 23.12
CA ILE A 726 3.32 20.69 24.44
C ILE A 726 2.93 19.66 25.49
N ILE A 727 3.79 19.47 26.49
CA ILE A 727 3.48 18.68 27.68
C ILE A 727 3.44 19.62 28.87
N THR A 728 2.33 19.59 29.63
CA THR A 728 2.18 20.36 30.87
C THR A 728 2.06 19.40 32.04
N ALA A 729 2.92 19.52 33.04
CA ALA A 729 2.89 18.69 34.25
C ALA A 729 2.80 19.57 35.51
N PHE A 730 2.05 19.08 36.49
CA PHE A 730 1.72 19.79 37.73
C PHE A 730 2.09 18.93 38.95
N PRO A 731 2.33 19.51 40.14
CA PRO A 731 2.67 18.74 41.33
C PRO A 731 1.53 17.78 41.74
N PRO A 732 1.84 16.65 42.39
CA PRO A 732 0.84 15.65 42.78
C PRO A 732 -0.29 16.26 43.64
N GLY A 733 -1.53 15.91 43.31
CA GLY A 733 -2.73 16.37 44.01
C GLY A 733 -3.17 17.82 43.72
N THR A 734 -2.45 18.58 42.89
CA THR A 734 -2.76 20.01 42.69
C THR A 734 -3.85 20.30 41.66
N VAL A 735 -4.03 19.46 40.64
CA VAL A 735 -4.99 19.66 39.54
C VAL A 735 -5.89 18.44 39.38
N THR A 736 -7.20 18.68 39.23
CA THR A 736 -8.19 17.70 38.77
C THR A 736 -8.60 18.03 37.33
N TRP A 737 -8.55 17.06 36.43
CA TRP A 737 -8.97 17.22 35.02
C TRP A 737 -10.49 17.16 34.86
N ASP A 738 -11.02 17.83 33.82
CA ASP A 738 -12.43 17.68 33.42
C ASP A 738 -12.74 16.22 33.03
N THR A 739 -13.89 15.71 33.49
CA THR A 739 -14.21 14.28 33.48
C THR A 739 -14.42 13.69 32.09
N ASP A 740 -14.86 14.49 31.11
CA ASP A 740 -14.98 14.08 29.72
C ASP A 740 -13.61 13.89 29.06
N LEU A 741 -12.62 14.73 29.39
CA LEU A 741 -11.25 14.62 28.91
C LEU A 741 -10.56 13.36 29.47
N VAL A 742 -10.74 13.04 30.75
CA VAL A 742 -10.22 11.80 31.36
C VAL A 742 -10.86 10.56 30.73
N ARG A 743 -12.19 10.58 30.54
CA ARG A 743 -12.95 9.52 29.86
C ARG A 743 -12.47 9.30 28.44
N ASN A 744 -12.27 10.36 27.66
CA ASN A 744 -11.81 10.28 26.27
C ASN A 744 -10.37 9.75 26.20
N SER A 745 -9.47 10.30 27.04
CA SER A 745 -8.06 9.87 27.11
C SER A 745 -7.93 8.39 27.49
N SER A 746 -8.73 7.92 28.45
CA SER A 746 -8.76 6.50 28.87
C SER A 746 -9.22 5.55 27.75
N ASN A 747 -10.04 6.03 26.81
CA ASN A 747 -10.43 5.28 25.61
C ASN A 747 -9.40 5.38 24.46
N LYS A 748 -8.22 5.96 24.71
CA LYS A 748 -7.15 6.23 23.71
C LYS A 748 -7.63 7.13 22.56
N MET A 749 -8.48 8.10 22.89
CA MET A 749 -9.08 9.04 21.95
C MET A 749 -8.70 10.47 22.31
N GLU A 750 -7.94 11.14 21.43
CA GLU A 750 -7.60 12.55 21.61
C GLU A 750 -8.86 13.43 21.50
N THR A 751 -8.94 14.48 22.32
CA THR A 751 -10.04 15.45 22.28
C THR A 751 -9.59 16.75 21.63
N VAL A 752 -10.34 17.29 20.68
CA VAL A 752 -10.08 18.61 20.10
C VAL A 752 -10.45 19.69 21.12
N VAL A 753 -9.47 20.51 21.50
CA VAL A 753 -9.58 21.58 22.51
C VAL A 753 -8.87 22.82 22.01
N ARG A 754 -9.42 24.01 22.30
CA ARG A 754 -8.90 25.32 21.85
C ARG A 754 -8.23 26.11 22.97
N VAL A 755 -7.34 27.05 22.61
CA VAL A 755 -6.74 28.01 23.57
C VAL A 755 -7.83 28.67 24.42
N GLY A 756 -7.61 28.70 25.73
CA GLY A 756 -8.50 29.39 26.69
C GLY A 756 -9.63 28.53 27.25
N GLU A 757 -10.03 27.44 26.58
CA GLU A 757 -10.99 26.46 27.12
C GLU A 757 -10.42 25.79 28.38
N ARG A 758 -11.24 25.63 29.45
CA ARG A 758 -10.81 24.92 30.68
C ARG A 758 -10.40 23.49 30.36
N ILE A 759 -9.30 22.97 30.91
CA ILE A 759 -8.93 21.54 30.85
C ILE A 759 -9.00 20.86 32.22
N GLY A 760 -8.97 21.64 33.29
CA GLY A 760 -9.16 21.18 34.67
C GLY A 760 -9.19 22.34 35.65
N THR A 761 -9.17 22.03 36.94
CA THR A 761 -9.12 23.01 38.03
C THR A 761 -8.08 22.68 39.07
N PHE A 762 -7.43 23.70 39.62
CA PHE A 762 -6.70 23.60 40.87
C PHE A 762 -7.64 23.20 42.02
N VAL A 763 -7.17 22.30 42.89
CA VAL A 763 -7.92 21.73 44.02
C VAL A 763 -7.99 22.71 45.18
#